data_AF-Q50194-F1
#
_entry.id   AF-Q50194-F1
#
_cell.length_a   1.000
_cell.length_b   1.000
_cell.length_c   1.000
_cell.angle_alpha   90.00
_cell.angle_beta   90.00
_cell.angle_gamma   90.00
#
_symmetry.space_group_name_H-M   'P 1'
#
loop_
_entity.id
_entity.type
_entity.pdbx_description
1 polymer ?
#
loop_
_entity_poly.entity_id
_entity_poly.type
_entity_poly.pdbx_seq_one_letter_code
_entity_poly.pdbx_strand_id
1 'polypeptide(L)'
;MRYSLYLAVVVLLLLPIVTFTMTYFMVKVPRPGDIRTNQVSTILANNGLEIAKIVPPEGNRVDVNLSQVPVHVRQAVIAAEDRNFYSNPGFDFRASVRAVQNNLFGSGDLQGGSTITQQYVKNALVGSAQHGFDGLMRKTKELVIAIKMSDAWSKDDVLQSYLNIIYFGRGAYGISAAAKAYFDKPVEQLTCSEGALLAALIRRPSVLDPAINLKGVTARWNWVLDGMVDINALSPNDRSVQLFPATVPPDQARAQNQTTGPNGLIERQVVKELFELFNIDRQTLNTQGLQVITTIDPQAQRIVEKAVSKYLDGQDPDSVPAIVSIDPHNGAIRAYYGGADANGFDFAQAGLQTGSSFKVFALIAALEQGIGLGYRVDSSPLTVDGIKITNNGDESCGNCNIAEALKLSLNTSYYRLMLKLKNGPQAVADAAHQAGIVSSFPGVAHTLSEDGKGGPPNNGIVLGQYETRVIDMASAYATLAASGVYHRPHLVQKVVNAEGRVLFDASTADNSGDQRIAKAVADNVTAAMQPIAGYSRGHNLAGGRPSAAKTGTVQLGDTTANKDAWMVGYTPSLSTAVWVGTVKDNVPLITASGEAIYGSGLPSDIWKSTMDGALEGTPNEGFPKPTEVGGYAGVPTLAPPPPLKKVIQPTIEVAPGIIIPVGPPTTVTVPPTQALPDLTTSTTPP
;
A
#
# COMPACT_ATOMS: atom_id res chain seq x y z
N MET A 1 19.52 42.79 -22.77
CA MET A 1 18.79 42.47 -21.52
C MET A 1 17.34 42.95 -21.53
N ARG A 2 17.04 44.26 -21.70
CA ARG A 2 15.65 44.76 -21.73
C ARG A 2 14.80 44.20 -22.90
N TYR A 3 15.34 44.16 -24.12
CA TYR A 3 14.65 43.59 -25.28
C TYR A 3 14.37 42.09 -25.16
N SER A 4 15.28 41.34 -24.54
CA SER A 4 15.10 39.91 -24.25
C SER A 4 14.00 39.69 -23.20
N LEU A 5 13.86 40.61 -22.24
CA LEU A 5 12.79 40.59 -21.23
C LEU A 5 11.43 40.94 -21.87
N TYR A 6 11.37 41.93 -22.76
CA TYR A 6 10.16 42.25 -23.53
C TYR A 6 9.75 41.10 -24.45
N LEU A 7 10.70 40.47 -25.15
CA LEU A 7 10.43 39.31 -25.99
C LEU A 7 9.94 38.12 -25.17
N ALA A 8 10.54 37.87 -24.01
CA ALA A 8 10.08 36.84 -23.09
C ALA A 8 8.65 37.11 -22.62
N VAL A 9 8.33 38.35 -22.20
CA VAL A 9 6.97 38.74 -21.79
C VAL A 9 5.97 38.61 -22.95
N VAL A 10 6.35 39.01 -24.16
CA VAL A 10 5.50 38.88 -25.36
C VAL A 10 5.25 37.42 -25.70
N VAL A 11 6.26 36.56 -25.66
CA VAL A 11 6.10 35.11 -25.87
C VAL A 11 5.22 34.50 -24.77
N LEU A 12 5.41 34.90 -23.52
CA LEU A 12 4.64 34.40 -22.37
C LEU A 12 3.17 34.82 -22.44
N LEU A 13 2.85 35.96 -23.08
CA LEU A 13 1.48 36.43 -23.32
C LEU A 13 0.85 35.86 -24.60
N LEU A 14 1.63 35.72 -25.69
CA LEU A 14 1.12 35.26 -26.98
C LEU A 14 0.95 33.74 -27.06
N LEU A 15 1.85 32.97 -26.44
CA LEU A 15 1.81 31.51 -26.50
C LEU A 15 0.49 30.92 -25.95
N PRO A 16 -0.06 31.38 -24.81
CA PRO A 16 -1.38 30.94 -24.35
C PRO A 16 -2.51 31.31 -25.32
N ILE A 17 -2.45 32.50 -25.92
CA ILE A 17 -3.46 32.97 -26.89
C ILE A 17 -3.44 32.09 -28.13
N VAL A 18 -2.27 31.86 -28.73
CA VAL A 18 -2.11 31.00 -29.90
C VAL A 18 -2.55 29.56 -29.60
N THR A 19 -2.15 29.03 -28.44
CA THR A 19 -2.55 27.68 -27.99
C THR A 19 -4.06 27.58 -27.82
N PHE A 20 -4.69 28.58 -27.20
CA PHE A 20 -6.14 28.65 -27.05
C PHE A 20 -6.83 28.73 -28.42
N THR A 21 -6.38 29.61 -29.32
CA THR A 21 -6.96 29.77 -30.66
C THR A 21 -6.83 28.50 -31.50
N MET A 22 -5.66 27.86 -31.52
CA MET A 22 -5.48 26.59 -32.21
C MET A 22 -6.37 25.49 -31.64
N THR A 23 -6.44 25.37 -30.31
CA THR A 23 -7.31 24.40 -29.64
C THR A 23 -8.78 24.67 -29.95
N TYR A 24 -9.18 25.95 -30.00
CA TYR A 24 -10.53 26.37 -30.37
C TYR A 24 -10.91 25.90 -31.78
N PHE A 25 -10.03 25.99 -32.77
CA PHE A 25 -10.37 25.51 -34.13
C PHE A 25 -10.27 23.98 -34.28
N MET A 26 -9.38 23.31 -33.55
CA MET A 26 -9.18 21.87 -33.66
C MET A 26 -10.23 21.03 -32.92
N VAL A 27 -10.75 21.51 -31.79
CA VAL A 27 -11.65 20.74 -30.93
C VAL A 27 -13.10 20.86 -31.41
N LYS A 28 -13.70 19.73 -31.79
CA LYS A 28 -15.13 19.62 -32.10
C LYS A 28 -15.90 19.31 -30.81
N VAL A 29 -17.02 19.99 -30.58
CA VAL A 29 -17.89 19.72 -29.42
C VAL A 29 -18.88 18.63 -29.81
N PRO A 30 -18.97 17.52 -29.05
CA PRO A 30 -19.98 16.49 -29.28
C PRO A 30 -21.38 17.06 -29.00
N ARG A 31 -22.38 16.66 -29.79
CA ARG A 31 -23.78 17.04 -29.52
C ARG A 31 -24.29 16.28 -28.28
N PRO A 32 -25.35 16.76 -27.60
CA PRO A 32 -26.04 15.93 -26.61
C PRO A 32 -26.45 14.59 -27.24
N GLY A 33 -25.87 13.49 -26.75
CA GLY A 33 -26.08 12.12 -27.29
C GLY A 33 -24.94 11.53 -28.14
N ASP A 34 -23.91 12.30 -28.53
CA ASP A 34 -22.71 11.81 -29.25
C ASP A 34 -21.64 11.21 -28.31
N ILE A 35 -21.87 11.24 -27.01
CA ILE A 35 -20.98 10.61 -26.01
C ILE A 35 -21.20 9.10 -26.14
N ARG A 36 -20.17 8.39 -26.64
CA ARG A 36 -20.18 6.93 -26.88
C ARG A 36 -20.97 6.20 -25.80
N THR A 37 -21.85 5.28 -26.21
CA THR A 37 -22.62 4.42 -25.29
C THR A 37 -21.66 3.76 -24.29
N ASN A 38 -21.86 4.07 -23.02
CA ASN A 38 -21.10 3.49 -21.93
C ASN A 38 -21.10 1.96 -21.99
N GLN A 39 -19.94 1.38 -21.71
CA GLN A 39 -19.74 -0.06 -21.69
C GLN A 39 -19.10 -0.47 -20.37
N VAL A 40 -19.62 -1.54 -19.76
CA VAL A 40 -19.06 -2.09 -18.52
C VAL A 40 -17.67 -2.65 -18.81
N SER A 41 -16.68 -2.21 -18.03
CA SER A 41 -15.37 -2.83 -17.99
C SER A 41 -15.33 -3.87 -16.89
N THR A 42 -14.64 -4.98 -17.12
CA THR A 42 -14.54 -6.10 -16.19
C THR A 42 -13.09 -6.31 -15.79
N ILE A 43 -12.84 -6.44 -14.49
CA ILE A 43 -11.55 -6.86 -13.94
C ILE A 43 -11.61 -8.36 -13.70
N LEU A 44 -10.65 -9.07 -14.26
CA LEU A 44 -10.53 -10.52 -14.23
C LEU A 44 -9.25 -10.92 -13.49
N ALA A 45 -9.28 -12.04 -12.80
CA ALA A 45 -8.09 -12.72 -12.31
C ALA A 45 -7.28 -13.33 -13.46
N ASN A 46 -6.10 -13.87 -13.16
CA ASN A 46 -5.19 -14.44 -14.16
C ASN A 46 -5.79 -15.60 -14.98
N ASN A 47 -6.82 -16.28 -14.46
CA ASN A 47 -7.53 -17.39 -15.11
C ASN A 47 -8.87 -16.98 -15.73
N GLY A 48 -9.20 -15.69 -15.74
CA GLY A 48 -10.46 -15.16 -16.27
C GLY A 48 -11.63 -15.11 -15.28
N LEU A 49 -11.45 -15.48 -14.01
CA LEU A 49 -12.49 -15.31 -12.98
C LEU A 49 -12.77 -13.82 -12.75
N GLU A 50 -14.04 -13.42 -12.71
CA GLU A 50 -14.45 -12.04 -12.43
C GLU A 50 -14.10 -11.62 -10.99
N ILE A 51 -13.31 -10.55 -10.86
CA ILE A 51 -13.00 -9.91 -9.57
C ILE A 51 -13.98 -8.76 -9.31
N ALA A 52 -14.19 -7.91 -10.33
CA ALA A 52 -14.96 -6.69 -10.21
C ALA A 52 -15.55 -6.25 -11.56
N LYS A 53 -16.61 -5.45 -11.50
CA LYS A 53 -17.18 -4.74 -12.65
C LYS A 53 -17.13 -3.26 -12.42
N ILE A 54 -16.50 -2.55 -13.34
CA ILE A 54 -16.49 -1.10 -13.39
C ILE A 54 -17.67 -0.72 -14.28
N VAL A 55 -18.80 -0.47 -13.62
CA VAL A 55 -19.99 0.02 -14.30
C VAL A 55 -19.82 1.53 -14.50
N PRO A 56 -19.88 2.02 -15.74
CA PRO A 56 -19.79 3.45 -16.01
C PRO A 56 -20.86 4.20 -15.24
N PRO A 57 -20.61 5.46 -14.88
CA PRO A 57 -21.58 6.31 -14.18
C PRO A 57 -22.98 6.29 -14.79
N GLU A 58 -23.15 6.13 -16.11
CA GLU A 58 -24.47 6.08 -16.76
C GLU A 58 -25.02 4.65 -16.97
N GLY A 59 -24.22 3.59 -16.78
CA GLY A 59 -24.64 2.20 -17.03
C GLY A 59 -25.60 1.62 -15.98
N ASN A 60 -25.73 2.26 -14.82
CA ASN A 60 -26.67 1.92 -13.75
C ASN A 60 -27.63 3.08 -13.43
N ARG A 61 -27.75 4.08 -14.33
CA ARG A 61 -28.56 5.28 -14.06
C ARG A 61 -30.02 5.08 -14.39
N VAL A 62 -30.86 5.51 -13.45
CA VAL A 62 -32.05 6.26 -13.81
C VAL A 62 -31.55 7.68 -14.06
N ASP A 63 -31.43 8.10 -15.33
CA ASP A 63 -31.11 9.50 -15.62
C ASP A 63 -32.22 10.36 -15.03
N VAL A 64 -31.83 11.24 -14.10
CA VAL A 64 -32.77 12.14 -13.46
C VAL A 64 -32.85 13.38 -14.31
N ASN A 65 -34.06 13.66 -14.82
CA ASN A 65 -34.33 14.92 -15.48
C ASN A 65 -34.14 16.04 -14.45
N LEU A 66 -33.59 17.18 -14.87
CA LEU A 66 -33.35 18.28 -13.95
C LEU A 66 -34.61 18.65 -13.18
N SER A 67 -35.77 18.58 -13.83
CA SER A 67 -37.11 18.80 -13.25
C SER A 67 -37.40 17.96 -12.00
N GLN A 68 -36.85 16.75 -11.88
CA GLN A 68 -37.00 15.87 -10.72
C GLN A 68 -36.09 16.28 -9.54
N VAL A 69 -34.98 16.96 -9.81
CA VAL A 69 -34.10 17.47 -8.74
C VAL A 69 -34.77 18.67 -8.07
N PRO A 70 -35.01 18.69 -6.75
CA PRO A 70 -35.64 19.84 -6.10
C PRO A 70 -34.83 21.13 -6.28
N VAL A 71 -35.50 22.27 -6.43
CA VAL A 71 -34.85 23.56 -6.74
C VAL A 71 -33.81 23.92 -5.69
N HIS A 72 -34.09 23.73 -4.40
CA HIS A 72 -33.13 24.01 -3.33
C HIS A 72 -31.87 23.14 -3.42
N VAL A 73 -31.96 21.90 -3.91
CA VAL A 73 -30.78 21.04 -4.14
C VAL A 73 -29.94 21.57 -5.29
N ARG A 74 -30.58 21.99 -6.40
CA ARG A 74 -29.89 22.62 -7.53
C ARG A 74 -29.16 23.89 -7.07
N GLN A 75 -29.84 24.72 -6.29
CA GLN A 75 -29.28 25.96 -5.76
C GLN A 75 -28.16 25.73 -4.75
N ALA A 76 -28.23 24.66 -3.94
CA ALA A 76 -27.13 24.29 -3.05
C ALA A 76 -25.85 23.95 -3.83
N VAL A 77 -25.97 23.18 -4.93
CA VAL A 77 -24.84 22.85 -5.80
C VAL A 77 -24.28 24.10 -6.49
N ILE A 78 -25.15 24.97 -7.01
CA ILE A 78 -24.76 26.26 -7.61
C ILE A 78 -24.04 27.15 -6.58
N ALA A 79 -24.58 27.28 -5.36
CA ALA A 79 -23.98 28.05 -4.29
C ALA A 79 -22.58 27.54 -3.89
N ALA A 80 -22.40 26.21 -3.93
CA ALA A 80 -21.18 25.53 -3.54
C ALA A 80 -20.08 25.61 -4.61
N GLU A 81 -20.46 25.42 -5.87
CA GLU A 81 -19.52 25.16 -6.99
C GLU A 81 -19.41 26.33 -7.98
N ASP A 82 -20.48 27.07 -8.26
CA ASP A 82 -20.49 28.11 -9.30
C ASP A 82 -21.65 29.11 -9.11
N ARG A 83 -21.49 30.09 -8.22
CA ARG A 83 -22.55 31.07 -7.87
C ARG A 83 -23.05 31.90 -9.06
N ASN A 84 -22.24 32.05 -10.10
CA ASN A 84 -22.59 32.79 -11.32
C ASN A 84 -23.01 31.86 -12.47
N PHE A 85 -23.34 30.60 -12.19
CA PHE A 85 -23.54 29.56 -13.21
C PHE A 85 -24.42 29.99 -14.38
N TYR A 86 -25.59 30.57 -14.10
CA TYR A 86 -26.55 30.96 -15.14
C TYR A 86 -26.12 32.18 -15.96
N SER A 87 -25.23 33.03 -15.44
CA SER A 87 -24.78 34.25 -16.13
C SER A 87 -23.40 34.13 -16.77
N ASN A 88 -22.60 33.13 -16.36
CA ASN A 88 -21.26 32.94 -16.90
C ASN A 88 -21.27 32.25 -18.28
N PRO A 89 -20.29 32.50 -19.17
CA PRO A 89 -20.17 31.85 -20.48
C PRO A 89 -19.50 30.45 -20.42
N GLY A 90 -19.74 29.69 -19.35
CA GLY A 90 -19.10 28.40 -19.10
C GLY A 90 -17.73 28.51 -18.43
N PHE A 91 -17.22 29.72 -18.19
CA PHE A 91 -16.03 30.00 -17.38
C PHE A 91 -16.22 31.31 -16.59
N ASP A 92 -15.55 31.45 -15.44
CA ASP A 92 -15.54 32.69 -14.67
C ASP A 92 -14.10 33.21 -14.51
N PHE A 93 -13.78 34.26 -15.28
CA PHE A 93 -12.48 34.92 -15.25
C PHE A 93 -12.17 35.54 -13.88
N ARG A 94 -13.16 36.17 -13.23
CA ARG A 94 -12.98 36.83 -11.94
C ARG A 94 -12.75 35.79 -10.84
N ALA A 95 -13.47 34.67 -10.87
CA ALA A 95 -13.24 33.55 -9.96
C ALA A 95 -11.85 32.92 -10.18
N SER A 96 -11.43 32.74 -11.43
CA SER A 96 -10.12 32.18 -11.78
C SER A 96 -8.97 33.07 -11.28
N VAL A 97 -9.03 34.39 -11.55
CA VAL A 97 -8.00 35.35 -11.09
C VAL A 97 -7.96 35.43 -9.56
N ARG A 98 -9.12 35.46 -8.91
CA ARG A 98 -9.22 35.48 -7.45
C ARG A 98 -8.64 34.21 -6.81
N ALA A 99 -8.91 33.05 -7.40
CA ALA A 99 -8.34 31.78 -6.97
C ALA A 99 -6.81 31.79 -7.09
N VAL A 100 -6.26 32.29 -8.20
CA VAL A 100 -4.81 32.44 -8.38
C VAL A 100 -4.20 33.39 -7.35
N GLN A 101 -4.81 34.55 -7.13
CA GLN A 101 -4.34 35.52 -6.13
C GLN A 101 -4.35 34.93 -4.71
N ASN A 102 -5.46 34.29 -4.31
CA ASN A 102 -5.59 33.67 -2.99
C ASN A 102 -4.64 32.48 -2.80
N ASN A 103 -4.40 31.69 -3.85
CA ASN A 103 -3.50 30.54 -3.77
C ASN A 103 -2.01 30.92 -3.78
N LEU A 104 -1.64 32.10 -4.31
CA LEU A 104 -0.26 32.59 -4.34
C LEU A 104 0.10 33.50 -3.16
N PHE A 105 -0.86 34.28 -2.66
CA PHE A 105 -0.61 35.35 -1.69
C PHE A 105 -1.47 35.25 -0.42
N GLY A 106 -2.39 34.29 -0.34
CA GLY A 106 -3.25 34.07 0.82
C GLY A 106 -2.71 33.00 1.77
N SER A 107 -3.17 33.04 3.03
CA SER A 107 -2.78 32.13 4.12
C SER A 107 -3.89 31.12 4.51
N GLY A 108 -4.80 30.76 3.59
CA GLY A 108 -6.01 29.96 3.88
C GLY A 108 -6.36 28.89 2.83
N ASP A 109 -7.51 28.21 3.03
CA ASP A 109 -8.03 27.13 2.18
C ASP A 109 -8.04 27.51 0.68
N LEU A 110 -7.41 26.67 -0.15
CA LEU A 110 -7.35 26.84 -1.61
C LEU A 110 -8.76 27.09 -2.18
N GLN A 111 -8.98 28.18 -2.90
CA GLN A 111 -10.26 28.41 -3.59
C GLN A 111 -10.23 27.77 -4.98
N GLY A 112 -11.30 27.05 -5.32
CA GLY A 112 -11.51 26.52 -6.67
C GLY A 112 -12.00 27.61 -7.60
N GLY A 113 -11.32 27.82 -8.72
CA GLY A 113 -11.72 28.81 -9.75
C GLY A 113 -12.48 28.22 -10.94
N SER A 114 -12.84 26.93 -10.91
CA SER A 114 -13.49 26.24 -12.04
C SER A 114 -15.02 26.25 -11.92
N THR A 115 -15.71 26.48 -13.04
CA THR A 115 -17.19 26.50 -13.14
C THR A 115 -17.77 25.08 -13.21
N ILE A 116 -19.08 24.95 -13.01
CA ILE A 116 -19.80 23.67 -13.20
C ILE A 116 -19.58 23.12 -14.62
N THR A 117 -19.63 23.99 -15.64
CA THR A 117 -19.39 23.60 -17.05
C THR A 117 -17.97 23.04 -17.23
N GLN A 118 -16.95 23.67 -16.65
CA GLN A 118 -15.57 23.17 -16.72
C GLN A 118 -15.40 21.85 -15.98
N GLN A 119 -16.06 21.69 -14.82
CA GLN A 119 -16.02 20.44 -14.06
C GLN A 119 -16.72 19.30 -14.82
N TYR A 120 -17.86 19.56 -15.46
CA TYR A 120 -18.52 18.60 -16.34
C TYR A 120 -17.59 18.15 -17.47
N VAL A 121 -17.02 19.11 -18.22
CA VAL A 121 -16.12 18.84 -19.34
C VAL A 121 -14.89 18.04 -18.90
N LYS A 122 -14.28 18.41 -17.76
CA LYS A 122 -13.17 17.66 -17.16
C LYS A 122 -13.55 16.20 -16.92
N ASN A 123 -14.71 15.95 -16.33
CA ASN A 123 -15.14 14.61 -15.94
C ASN A 123 -15.65 13.77 -17.12
N ALA A 124 -16.24 14.40 -18.14
CA ALA A 124 -16.88 13.70 -19.25
C ALA A 124 -16.01 13.58 -20.51
N LEU A 125 -15.06 14.50 -20.76
CA LEU A 125 -14.46 14.66 -22.11
C LEU A 125 -12.94 14.78 -22.17
N VAL A 126 -12.24 15.20 -21.11
CA VAL A 126 -10.80 15.57 -21.24
C VAL A 126 -9.87 14.84 -20.25
N GLY A 127 -10.41 14.04 -19.33
CA GLY A 127 -9.62 13.16 -18.46
C GLY A 127 -8.88 13.88 -17.31
N SER A 128 -7.86 13.22 -16.75
CA SER A 128 -7.29 13.56 -15.44
C SER A 128 -5.84 14.08 -15.43
N ALA A 129 -5.16 14.31 -16.55
CA ALA A 129 -3.75 14.74 -16.60
C ALA A 129 -3.47 16.02 -15.75
N GLN A 130 -2.70 15.93 -14.66
CA GLN A 130 -2.60 17.03 -13.68
C GLN A 130 -1.34 17.90 -13.80
N HIS A 131 -0.28 17.42 -14.44
CA HIS A 131 1.06 18.02 -14.36
C HIS A 131 1.71 18.26 -15.72
N GLY A 132 2.70 19.16 -15.74
CA GLY A 132 3.51 19.45 -16.92
C GLY A 132 2.72 20.07 -18.08
N PHE A 133 3.27 19.90 -19.29
CA PHE A 133 2.68 20.40 -20.53
C PHE A 133 1.29 19.79 -20.81
N ASP A 134 1.11 18.50 -20.51
CA ASP A 134 -0.15 17.79 -20.75
C ASP A 134 -1.28 18.28 -19.84
N GLY A 135 -0.97 18.62 -18.58
CA GLY A 135 -1.94 19.23 -17.67
C GLY A 135 -2.40 20.61 -18.14
N LEU A 136 -1.48 21.43 -18.67
CA LEU A 136 -1.80 22.74 -19.24
C LEU A 136 -2.65 22.61 -20.52
N MET A 137 -2.29 21.68 -21.39
CA MET A 137 -3.05 21.38 -22.61
C MET A 137 -4.45 20.86 -22.30
N ARG A 138 -4.60 19.96 -21.32
CA ARG A 138 -5.91 19.52 -20.83
C ARG A 138 -6.72 20.70 -20.31
N LYS A 139 -6.14 21.57 -19.48
CA LYS A 139 -6.88 22.72 -18.92
C LYS A 139 -7.33 23.71 -19.99
N THR A 140 -6.53 23.87 -21.05
CA THR A 140 -6.88 24.68 -22.22
C THR A 140 -8.03 24.04 -23.01
N LYS A 141 -7.98 22.72 -23.25
CA LYS A 141 -9.08 21.97 -23.87
C LYS A 141 -10.36 22.06 -23.04
N GLU A 142 -10.29 21.91 -21.72
CA GLU A 142 -11.43 22.10 -20.82
C GLU A 142 -12.09 23.46 -21.00
N LEU A 143 -11.28 24.54 -21.00
CA LEU A 143 -11.79 25.90 -21.16
C LEU A 143 -12.47 26.10 -22.53
N VAL A 144 -11.80 25.66 -23.61
CA VAL A 144 -12.34 25.77 -24.98
C VAL A 144 -13.65 25.00 -25.11
N ILE A 145 -13.69 23.76 -24.64
CA ILE A 145 -14.89 22.93 -24.72
C ILE A 145 -15.99 23.53 -23.84
N ALA A 146 -15.68 24.03 -22.64
CA ALA A 146 -16.66 24.66 -21.77
C ALA A 146 -17.30 25.90 -22.39
N ILE A 147 -16.50 26.76 -23.04
CA ILE A 147 -17.00 27.94 -23.78
C ILE A 147 -17.93 27.50 -24.90
N LYS A 148 -17.46 26.62 -25.78
CA LYS A 148 -18.26 26.16 -26.92
C LYS A 148 -19.52 25.38 -26.50
N MET A 149 -19.45 24.64 -25.40
CA MET A 149 -20.60 23.93 -24.84
C MET A 149 -21.62 24.91 -24.26
N SER A 150 -21.18 26.03 -23.67
CA SER A 150 -22.07 27.09 -23.20
C SER A 150 -22.83 27.79 -24.34
N ASP A 151 -22.32 27.75 -25.57
CA ASP A 151 -23.03 28.26 -26.77
C ASP A 151 -24.00 27.23 -27.36
N ALA A 152 -23.72 25.93 -27.17
CA ALA A 152 -24.45 24.84 -27.82
C ALA A 152 -25.51 24.16 -26.92
N TRP A 153 -25.37 24.26 -25.59
CA TRP A 153 -26.23 23.61 -24.60
C TRP A 153 -26.89 24.66 -23.72
N SER A 154 -28.14 24.43 -23.31
CA SER A 154 -28.75 25.30 -22.30
C SER A 154 -28.07 25.09 -20.94
N LYS A 155 -28.12 26.10 -20.07
CA LYS A 155 -27.57 25.99 -18.70
C LYS A 155 -28.22 24.85 -17.91
N ASP A 156 -29.50 24.59 -18.16
CA ASP A 156 -30.21 23.49 -17.53
C ASP A 156 -29.70 22.13 -18.03
N ASP A 157 -29.43 21.97 -19.32
CA ASP A 157 -28.84 20.73 -19.85
C ASP A 157 -27.45 20.46 -19.26
N VAL A 158 -26.64 21.51 -19.11
CA VAL A 158 -25.32 21.42 -18.48
C VAL A 158 -25.44 21.03 -17.00
N LEU A 159 -26.36 21.66 -16.26
CA LEU A 159 -26.57 21.33 -14.85
C LEU A 159 -27.12 19.91 -14.67
N GLN A 160 -28.08 19.49 -15.51
CA GLN A 160 -28.60 18.12 -15.52
C GLN A 160 -27.47 17.11 -15.72
N SER A 161 -26.67 17.33 -16.76
CA SER A 161 -25.59 16.42 -17.12
C SER A 161 -24.49 16.39 -16.08
N TYR A 162 -24.20 17.54 -15.45
CA TYR A 162 -23.29 17.63 -14.32
C TYR A 162 -23.80 16.88 -13.09
N LEU A 163 -25.07 17.08 -12.71
CA LEU A 163 -25.67 16.42 -11.55
C LEU A 163 -25.79 14.92 -11.72
N ASN A 164 -25.97 14.43 -12.94
CA ASN A 164 -25.93 13.01 -13.24
C ASN A 164 -24.48 12.49 -13.22
N ILE A 165 -23.56 13.20 -13.88
CA ILE A 165 -22.10 13.21 -13.77
C ILE A 165 -21.38 12.86 -12.46
N ILE A 166 -21.50 13.81 -11.54
CA ILE A 166 -20.48 14.13 -10.55
C ILE A 166 -20.40 13.06 -9.46
N TYR A 167 -19.18 12.80 -8.96
CA TYR A 167 -18.95 11.84 -7.89
C TYR A 167 -19.24 12.49 -6.53
N PHE A 168 -20.11 11.86 -5.73
CA PHE A 168 -20.52 12.33 -4.41
C PHE A 168 -19.89 11.55 -3.25
N GLY A 169 -19.07 10.52 -3.51
CA GLY A 169 -18.53 9.63 -2.47
C GLY A 169 -19.33 8.32 -2.40
N ARG A 170 -18.91 7.35 -1.59
CA ARG A 170 -19.59 6.04 -1.40
C ARG A 170 -19.88 5.24 -2.68
N GLY A 171 -19.12 5.48 -3.75
CA GLY A 171 -19.38 4.88 -5.06
C GLY A 171 -20.60 5.49 -5.79
N ALA A 172 -21.21 6.55 -5.24
CA ALA A 172 -22.35 7.24 -5.84
C ALA A 172 -21.89 8.27 -6.88
N TYR A 173 -22.11 7.93 -8.16
CA TYR A 173 -21.98 8.87 -9.27
C TYR A 173 -23.37 9.35 -9.68
N GLY A 174 -23.59 10.65 -9.52
CA GLY A 174 -24.86 11.30 -9.80
C GLY A 174 -25.74 11.50 -8.58
N ILE A 175 -26.54 12.56 -8.64
CA ILE A 175 -27.33 13.06 -7.52
C ILE A 175 -28.39 12.05 -7.06
N SER A 176 -28.94 11.24 -7.96
CA SER A 176 -29.89 10.17 -7.61
C SER A 176 -29.23 9.06 -6.79
N ALA A 177 -28.07 8.60 -7.25
CA ALA A 177 -27.29 7.59 -6.53
C ALA A 177 -26.83 8.13 -5.17
N ALA A 178 -26.48 9.42 -5.10
CA ALA A 178 -26.10 10.09 -3.86
C ALA A 178 -27.27 10.20 -2.87
N ALA A 179 -28.47 10.54 -3.34
CA ALA A 179 -29.68 10.57 -2.51
C ALA A 179 -29.94 9.21 -1.84
N LYS A 180 -29.79 8.12 -2.61
CA LYS A 180 -29.91 6.75 -2.09
C LYS A 180 -28.75 6.41 -1.15
N ALA A 181 -27.50 6.69 -1.52
CA ALA A 181 -26.32 6.30 -0.76
C ALA A 181 -26.13 7.06 0.57
N TYR A 182 -26.65 8.28 0.68
CA TYR A 182 -26.51 9.09 1.90
C TYR A 182 -27.79 9.10 2.75
N PHE A 183 -28.98 8.97 2.15
CA PHE A 183 -30.25 9.14 2.87
C PHE A 183 -31.26 8.02 2.64
N ASP A 184 -30.95 7.04 1.79
CA ASP A 184 -31.84 5.96 1.36
C ASP A 184 -33.16 6.45 0.70
N LYS A 185 -33.13 7.63 0.07
CA LYS A 185 -34.32 8.31 -0.46
C LYS A 185 -34.25 8.54 -1.98
N PRO A 186 -35.39 8.67 -2.66
CA PRO A 186 -35.45 9.19 -4.02
C PRO A 186 -35.05 10.68 -4.05
N VAL A 187 -34.47 11.13 -5.16
CA VAL A 187 -33.89 12.47 -5.31
C VAL A 187 -34.91 13.60 -5.10
N GLU A 188 -36.16 13.36 -5.49
CA GLU A 188 -37.28 14.30 -5.37
C GLU A 188 -37.61 14.64 -3.91
N GLN A 189 -37.22 13.77 -2.96
CA GLN A 189 -37.51 13.91 -1.54
C GLN A 189 -36.36 14.54 -0.74
N LEU A 190 -35.27 14.91 -1.40
CA LEU A 190 -34.16 15.59 -0.72
C LEU A 190 -34.62 16.93 -0.15
N THR A 191 -34.28 17.19 1.11
CA THR A 191 -34.49 18.46 1.81
C THR A 191 -33.38 19.48 1.51
N CYS A 192 -33.54 20.73 1.96
CA CYS A 192 -32.51 21.77 1.84
C CYS A 192 -31.19 21.36 2.52
N SER A 193 -31.26 20.94 3.79
CA SER A 193 -30.12 20.40 4.54
C SER A 193 -29.42 19.25 3.81
N GLU A 194 -30.17 18.28 3.28
CA GLU A 194 -29.61 17.11 2.57
C GLU A 194 -28.96 17.53 1.25
N GLY A 195 -29.58 18.42 0.48
CA GLY A 195 -29.00 19.00 -0.74
C GLY A 195 -27.71 19.78 -0.48
N ALA A 196 -27.67 20.58 0.60
CA ALA A 196 -26.47 21.28 1.03
C ALA A 196 -25.36 20.32 1.47
N LEU A 197 -25.70 19.18 2.08
CA LEU A 197 -24.71 18.16 2.43
C LEU A 197 -24.13 17.53 1.17
N LEU A 198 -24.96 17.11 0.21
CA LEU A 198 -24.46 16.54 -1.05
C LEU A 198 -23.58 17.54 -1.81
N ALA A 199 -23.98 18.82 -1.86
CA ALA A 199 -23.16 19.87 -2.46
C ALA A 199 -21.82 20.08 -1.72
N ALA A 200 -21.79 19.95 -0.39
CA ALA A 200 -20.57 20.06 0.39
C ALA A 200 -19.54 18.94 0.07
N LEU A 201 -20.02 17.75 -0.30
CA LEU A 201 -19.19 16.59 -0.59
C LEU A 201 -18.41 16.72 -1.90
N ILE A 202 -18.98 17.34 -2.93
CA ILE A 202 -18.46 17.39 -4.32
C ILE A 202 -16.96 17.71 -4.36
N ARG A 203 -16.50 18.67 -3.55
CA ARG A 203 -15.11 19.12 -3.54
C ARG A 203 -14.12 18.03 -3.13
N ARG A 204 -14.45 17.22 -2.13
CA ARG A 204 -13.58 16.13 -1.60
C ARG A 204 -14.45 14.96 -1.11
N PRO A 205 -15.07 14.19 -2.02
CA PRO A 205 -16.20 13.34 -1.65
C PRO A 205 -15.86 12.23 -0.65
N SER A 206 -14.72 11.57 -0.80
CA SER A 206 -14.30 10.49 0.11
C SER A 206 -13.75 11.01 1.45
N VAL A 207 -13.14 12.20 1.47
CA VAL A 207 -12.52 12.75 2.70
C VAL A 207 -13.54 13.48 3.57
N LEU A 208 -14.58 14.05 2.96
CA LEU A 208 -15.65 14.76 3.65
C LEU A 208 -16.87 13.88 3.92
N ASP A 209 -16.76 12.55 3.80
CA ASP A 209 -17.87 11.69 4.22
C ASP A 209 -18.18 11.91 5.71
N PRO A 210 -19.44 12.11 6.13
CA PRO A 210 -19.78 12.29 7.54
C PRO A 210 -19.33 11.13 8.44
N ALA A 211 -19.21 9.91 7.90
CA ALA A 211 -18.70 8.76 8.64
C ALA A 211 -17.17 8.81 8.86
N ILE A 212 -16.44 9.60 8.07
CA ILE A 212 -14.97 9.71 8.12
C ILE A 212 -14.56 11.03 8.80
N ASN A 213 -15.19 12.15 8.44
CA ASN A 213 -14.81 13.49 8.90
C ASN A 213 -16.03 14.38 9.15
N LEU A 214 -16.81 14.05 10.18
CA LEU A 214 -18.00 14.81 10.57
C LEU A 214 -17.72 16.30 10.80
N LYS A 215 -16.61 16.64 11.46
CA LYS A 215 -16.23 18.04 11.74
C LYS A 215 -15.97 18.82 10.45
N GLY A 216 -15.19 18.26 9.54
CA GLY A 216 -14.83 18.89 8.27
C GLY A 216 -16.04 19.09 7.35
N VAL A 217 -16.91 18.07 7.24
CA VAL A 217 -18.11 18.18 6.41
C VAL A 217 -19.14 19.13 7.01
N THR A 218 -19.27 19.18 8.33
CA THR A 218 -20.19 20.12 9.00
C THR A 218 -19.79 21.58 8.75
N ALA A 219 -18.49 21.90 8.79
CA ALA A 219 -18.00 23.22 8.44
C ALA A 219 -18.30 23.57 6.97
N ARG A 220 -18.07 22.62 6.05
CA ARG A 220 -18.36 22.81 4.63
C ARG A 220 -19.86 22.94 4.34
N TRP A 221 -20.70 22.17 5.03
CA TRP A 221 -22.16 22.21 4.94
C TRP A 221 -22.72 23.58 5.35
N ASN A 222 -22.23 24.13 6.47
CA ASN A 222 -22.60 25.50 6.88
C ASN A 222 -22.19 26.54 5.82
N TRP A 223 -20.98 26.41 5.27
CA TRP A 223 -20.50 27.30 4.22
C TRP A 223 -21.36 27.24 2.95
N VAL A 224 -21.87 26.06 2.57
CA VAL A 224 -22.81 25.93 1.44
C VAL A 224 -24.12 26.64 1.73
N LEU A 225 -24.70 26.44 2.91
CA LEU A 225 -25.95 27.10 3.30
C LEU A 225 -25.81 28.63 3.36
N ASP A 226 -24.68 29.15 3.86
CA ASP A 226 -24.37 30.58 3.83
C ASP A 226 -24.27 31.08 2.38
N GLY A 227 -23.63 30.29 1.51
CA GLY A 227 -23.60 30.57 0.08
C GLY A 227 -24.99 30.59 -0.58
N MET A 228 -25.94 29.77 -0.12
CA MET A 228 -27.32 29.80 -0.59
C MET A 228 -28.03 31.10 -0.17
N VAL A 229 -27.72 31.65 1.02
CA VAL A 229 -28.20 32.97 1.43
C VAL A 229 -27.60 34.07 0.56
N ASP A 230 -26.29 34.01 0.28
CA ASP A 230 -25.59 35.00 -0.55
C ASP A 230 -26.19 35.13 -1.96
N ILE A 231 -26.70 34.03 -2.53
CA ILE A 231 -27.34 34.02 -3.85
C ILE A 231 -28.87 34.19 -3.78
N ASN A 232 -29.43 34.51 -2.60
CA ASN A 232 -30.86 34.65 -2.33
C ASN A 232 -31.70 33.37 -2.60
N ALA A 233 -31.07 32.20 -2.56
CA ALA A 233 -31.76 30.91 -2.68
C ALA A 233 -32.33 30.41 -1.35
N LEU A 234 -31.89 30.98 -0.22
CA LEU A 234 -32.35 30.65 1.13
C LEU A 234 -32.46 31.94 1.96
N SER A 235 -33.54 32.15 2.70
CA SER A 235 -33.63 33.31 3.59
C SER A 235 -32.75 33.11 4.84
N PRO A 236 -32.26 34.17 5.49
CA PRO A 236 -31.51 34.05 6.75
C PRO A 236 -32.30 33.32 7.85
N ASN A 237 -33.63 33.48 7.87
CA ASN A 237 -34.50 32.77 8.82
C ASN A 237 -34.55 31.27 8.51
N ASP A 238 -34.76 30.89 7.25
CA ASP A 238 -34.78 29.47 6.84
C ASP A 238 -33.41 28.81 7.00
N ARG A 239 -32.33 29.58 6.82
CA ARG A 239 -30.95 29.18 7.08
C ARG A 239 -30.72 28.83 8.56
N SER A 240 -31.30 29.59 9.48
CA SER A 240 -31.10 29.43 10.92
C SER A 240 -31.72 28.15 11.50
N VAL A 241 -32.75 27.62 10.82
CA VAL A 241 -33.48 26.41 11.25
C VAL A 241 -32.97 25.12 10.61
N GLN A 242 -31.98 25.19 9.71
CA GLN A 242 -31.41 23.99 9.10
C GLN A 242 -30.60 23.21 10.14
N LEU A 243 -30.85 21.90 10.21
CA LEU A 243 -30.08 20.96 11.02
C LEU A 243 -29.21 20.08 10.12
N PHE A 244 -28.04 19.69 10.63
CA PHE A 244 -27.17 18.76 9.92
C PHE A 244 -27.90 17.42 9.74
N PRO A 245 -28.07 16.94 8.50
CA PRO A 245 -28.91 15.78 8.26
C PRO A 245 -28.19 14.49 8.69
N ALA A 246 -28.95 13.54 9.24
CA ALA A 246 -28.44 12.20 9.51
C ALA A 246 -28.23 11.45 8.19
N THR A 247 -27.13 10.70 8.08
CA THR A 247 -26.85 9.86 6.91
C THR A 247 -26.94 8.39 7.27
N VAL A 248 -27.30 7.55 6.30
CA VAL A 248 -27.17 6.10 6.46
C VAL A 248 -25.69 5.71 6.66
N PRO A 249 -25.40 4.62 7.39
CA PRO A 249 -24.05 4.06 7.47
C PRO A 249 -23.49 3.65 6.08
N PRO A 250 -22.20 3.86 5.78
CA PRO A 250 -21.62 3.52 4.48
C PRO A 250 -21.78 2.06 4.06
N ASP A 251 -21.79 1.14 5.02
CA ASP A 251 -21.98 -0.31 4.82
C ASP A 251 -23.41 -0.66 4.38
N GLN A 252 -24.39 0.22 4.62
CA GLN A 252 -25.79 0.08 4.20
C GLN A 252 -26.08 0.80 2.88
N ALA A 253 -25.21 1.70 2.43
CA ALA A 253 -25.35 2.50 1.22
C ALA A 253 -25.17 1.72 -0.11
N ARG A 254 -25.20 0.38 -0.07
CA ARG A 254 -24.80 -0.52 -1.16
C ARG A 254 -25.68 -0.31 -2.39
N ALA A 255 -25.10 0.25 -3.46
CA ALA A 255 -25.73 0.21 -4.77
C ALA A 255 -25.72 -1.25 -5.29
N GLN A 256 -26.82 -1.68 -5.92
CA GLN A 256 -26.86 -2.94 -6.65
C GLN A 256 -25.73 -2.92 -7.70
N ASN A 257 -24.85 -3.94 -7.68
CA ASN A 257 -23.65 -4.13 -8.53
C ASN A 257 -22.29 -3.59 -8.02
N GLN A 258 -22.13 -3.28 -6.73
CA GLN A 258 -20.80 -2.95 -6.17
C GLN A 258 -19.97 -4.20 -5.86
N THR A 259 -18.69 -4.17 -6.23
CA THR A 259 -17.66 -5.12 -5.77
C THR A 259 -17.64 -5.14 -4.24
N THR A 260 -17.63 -6.33 -3.65
CA THR A 260 -17.66 -6.53 -2.19
C THR A 260 -16.34 -7.10 -1.68
N GLY A 261 -16.14 -6.99 -0.37
CA GLY A 261 -14.99 -7.60 0.27
C GLY A 261 -13.65 -7.00 -0.17
N PRO A 262 -12.56 -7.76 -0.05
CA PRO A 262 -11.21 -7.34 -0.46
C PRO A 262 -11.11 -6.97 -1.95
N ASN A 263 -11.99 -7.51 -2.80
CA ASN A 263 -12.00 -7.24 -4.24
C ASN A 263 -12.19 -5.76 -4.57
N GLY A 264 -12.89 -4.99 -3.74
CA GLY A 264 -13.04 -3.55 -3.97
C GLY A 264 -11.73 -2.77 -3.82
N LEU A 265 -10.84 -3.23 -2.93
CA LEU A 265 -9.50 -2.66 -2.79
C LEU A 265 -8.61 -3.06 -3.97
N ILE A 266 -8.73 -4.31 -4.45
CA ILE A 266 -8.06 -4.76 -5.69
C ILE A 266 -8.51 -3.90 -6.88
N GLU A 267 -9.83 -3.70 -7.05
CA GLU A 267 -10.39 -2.84 -8.09
C GLU A 267 -9.78 -1.43 -8.05
N ARG A 268 -9.73 -0.82 -6.87
CA ARG A 268 -9.15 0.52 -6.70
C ARG A 268 -7.67 0.58 -7.11
N GLN A 269 -6.88 -0.43 -6.74
CA GLN A 269 -5.46 -0.48 -7.12
C GLN A 269 -5.28 -0.72 -8.63
N VAL A 270 -6.08 -1.61 -9.23
CA VAL A 270 -6.09 -1.84 -10.68
C VAL A 270 -6.43 -0.55 -11.42
N VAL A 271 -7.51 0.14 -11.03
CA VAL A 271 -7.91 1.41 -11.65
C VAL A 271 -6.83 2.47 -11.51
N LYS A 272 -6.18 2.56 -10.35
CA LYS A 272 -5.04 3.45 -10.15
C LYS A 272 -3.89 3.12 -11.10
N GLU A 273 -3.53 1.86 -11.24
CA GLU A 273 -2.46 1.40 -12.13
C GLU A 273 -2.76 1.71 -13.61
N LEU A 274 -4.01 1.48 -14.04
CA LEU A 274 -4.49 1.84 -15.39
C LEU A 274 -4.32 3.33 -15.69
N PHE A 275 -4.62 4.18 -14.71
CA PHE A 275 -4.56 5.64 -14.85
C PHE A 275 -3.12 6.15 -14.83
N GLU A 276 -2.30 5.66 -13.90
CA GLU A 276 -0.95 6.19 -13.66
C GLU A 276 0.09 5.64 -14.62
N LEU A 277 -0.01 4.36 -15.04
CA LEU A 277 1.05 3.69 -15.80
C LEU A 277 0.72 3.51 -17.27
N PHE A 278 -0.54 3.27 -17.59
CA PHE A 278 -0.95 2.90 -18.96
C PHE A 278 -1.70 4.01 -19.69
N ASN A 279 -1.89 5.16 -19.05
CA ASN A 279 -2.61 6.31 -19.61
C ASN A 279 -4.01 5.93 -20.15
N ILE A 280 -4.63 4.90 -19.55
CA ILE A 280 -6.00 4.50 -19.85
C ILE A 280 -6.89 5.43 -19.04
N ASP A 281 -7.37 6.50 -19.65
CA ASP A 281 -8.19 7.47 -18.94
C ASP A 281 -9.58 6.92 -18.57
N ARG A 282 -10.28 7.67 -17.70
CA ARG A 282 -11.63 7.32 -17.25
C ARG A 282 -12.62 7.20 -18.41
N GLN A 283 -12.45 7.99 -19.47
CA GLN A 283 -13.31 7.89 -20.65
C GLN A 283 -13.12 6.54 -21.34
N THR A 284 -11.87 6.12 -21.57
CA THR A 284 -11.54 4.83 -22.15
C THR A 284 -12.08 3.68 -21.31
N LEU A 285 -11.85 3.74 -19.99
CA LEU A 285 -12.37 2.77 -19.02
C LEU A 285 -13.90 2.65 -19.04
N ASN A 286 -14.61 3.75 -19.29
CA ASN A 286 -16.08 3.78 -19.23
C ASN A 286 -16.77 3.53 -20.59
N THR A 287 -16.06 3.69 -21.72
CA THR A 287 -16.68 3.69 -23.05
C THR A 287 -16.18 2.61 -23.99
N GLN A 288 -15.11 1.89 -23.63
CA GLN A 288 -14.51 0.85 -24.49
C GLN A 288 -14.69 -0.59 -23.97
N GLY A 289 -15.46 -0.78 -22.89
CA GLY A 289 -15.83 -2.12 -22.39
C GLY A 289 -14.62 -3.01 -22.14
N LEU A 290 -13.66 -2.49 -21.37
CA LEU A 290 -12.36 -3.11 -21.21
C LEU A 290 -12.47 -4.44 -20.45
N GLN A 291 -11.74 -5.44 -20.91
CA GLN A 291 -11.36 -6.61 -20.12
C GLN A 291 -9.95 -6.39 -19.59
N VAL A 292 -9.86 -6.21 -18.27
CA VAL A 292 -8.59 -6.00 -17.56
C VAL A 292 -8.24 -7.31 -16.88
N ILE A 293 -7.29 -8.05 -17.45
CA ILE A 293 -6.76 -9.28 -16.85
C ILE A 293 -5.66 -8.88 -15.87
N THR A 294 -5.80 -9.33 -14.64
CA THR A 294 -4.85 -9.07 -13.56
C THR A 294 -3.88 -10.23 -13.34
N THR A 295 -2.88 -10.02 -12.50
CA THR A 295 -1.94 -11.03 -12.03
C THR A 295 -2.46 -11.85 -10.85
N ILE A 296 -3.60 -11.45 -10.26
CA ILE A 296 -4.20 -12.11 -9.10
C ILE A 296 -4.45 -13.57 -9.44
N ASP A 297 -3.94 -14.44 -8.59
CA ASP A 297 -4.18 -15.87 -8.63
C ASP A 297 -5.37 -16.22 -7.72
N PRO A 298 -6.47 -16.77 -8.25
CA PRO A 298 -7.66 -17.06 -7.44
C PRO A 298 -7.45 -18.08 -6.33
N GLN A 299 -6.49 -19.00 -6.45
CA GLN A 299 -6.17 -19.91 -5.37
C GLN A 299 -5.46 -19.14 -4.26
N ALA A 300 -4.40 -18.40 -4.59
CA ALA A 300 -3.67 -17.60 -3.61
C ALA A 300 -4.58 -16.60 -2.90
N GLN A 301 -5.42 -15.87 -3.64
CA GLN A 301 -6.36 -14.90 -3.09
C GLN A 301 -7.37 -15.55 -2.13
N ARG A 302 -7.98 -16.68 -2.52
CA ARG A 302 -8.91 -17.42 -1.66
C ARG A 302 -8.24 -17.94 -0.40
N ILE A 303 -7.00 -18.40 -0.51
CA ILE A 303 -6.23 -18.89 0.64
C ILE A 303 -5.94 -17.75 1.62
N VAL A 304 -5.58 -16.55 1.12
CA VAL A 304 -5.42 -15.36 1.96
C VAL A 304 -6.71 -15.04 2.72
N GLU A 305 -7.84 -14.97 2.02
CA GLU A 305 -9.14 -14.68 2.65
C GLU A 305 -9.54 -15.74 3.69
N LYS A 306 -9.28 -17.01 3.39
CA LYS A 306 -9.52 -18.13 4.32
C LYS A 306 -8.61 -18.05 5.54
N ALA A 307 -7.34 -17.70 5.36
CA ALA A 307 -6.40 -17.52 6.46
C ALA A 307 -6.86 -16.38 7.37
N VAL A 308 -7.21 -15.22 6.80
CA VAL A 308 -7.75 -14.10 7.57
C VAL A 308 -9.01 -14.52 8.32
N SER A 309 -10.00 -15.10 7.63
CA SER A 309 -11.25 -15.53 8.26
C SER A 309 -11.03 -16.52 9.39
N LYS A 310 -10.06 -17.44 9.27
CA LYS A 310 -9.77 -18.43 10.30
C LYS A 310 -9.11 -17.82 11.53
N TYR A 311 -8.12 -16.96 11.33
CA TYR A 311 -7.23 -16.51 12.42
C TYR A 311 -7.74 -15.23 13.10
N LEU A 312 -8.58 -14.46 12.44
CA LEU A 312 -9.25 -13.30 13.04
C LEU A 312 -10.62 -13.65 13.64
N ASP A 313 -11.11 -14.89 13.46
CA ASP A 313 -12.34 -15.34 14.11
C ASP A 313 -12.22 -15.25 15.64
N GLY A 314 -13.20 -14.59 16.26
CA GLY A 314 -13.23 -14.33 17.70
C GLY A 314 -12.19 -13.32 18.23
N GLN A 315 -11.32 -12.74 17.37
CA GLN A 315 -10.43 -11.65 17.77
C GLN A 315 -11.20 -10.33 17.93
N ASP A 316 -10.53 -9.31 18.49
CA ASP A 316 -11.10 -7.96 18.56
C ASP A 316 -11.52 -7.49 17.15
N PRO A 317 -12.78 -7.04 16.94
CA PRO A 317 -13.24 -6.51 15.64
C PRO A 317 -12.40 -5.36 15.09
N ASP A 318 -11.68 -4.63 15.95
CA ASP A 318 -10.76 -3.57 15.55
C ASP A 318 -9.40 -4.10 15.07
N SER A 319 -9.09 -5.40 15.27
CA SER A 319 -7.86 -6.04 14.76
C SER A 319 -7.96 -6.31 13.26
N VAL A 320 -7.01 -5.77 12.51
CA VAL A 320 -7.02 -5.81 11.05
C VAL A 320 -5.72 -6.38 10.50
N PRO A 321 -5.80 -7.37 9.59
CA PRO A 321 -4.64 -7.82 8.84
C PRO A 321 -4.53 -7.11 7.48
N ALA A 322 -3.30 -7.02 6.98
CA ALA A 322 -3.01 -6.70 5.59
C ALA A 322 -1.96 -7.65 5.04
N ILE A 323 -2.20 -8.17 3.84
CA ILE A 323 -1.42 -9.25 3.24
C ILE A 323 -1.21 -8.96 1.77
N VAL A 324 0.05 -9.06 1.33
CA VAL A 324 0.41 -8.94 -0.09
C VAL A 324 1.38 -10.04 -0.44
N SER A 325 1.09 -10.77 -1.52
CA SER A 325 1.95 -11.81 -2.07
C SER A 325 2.40 -11.47 -3.49
N ILE A 326 3.72 -11.48 -3.71
CA ILE A 326 4.38 -11.08 -4.95
C ILE A 326 5.25 -12.22 -5.46
N ASP A 327 5.15 -12.49 -6.75
CA ASP A 327 6.05 -13.40 -7.46
C ASP A 327 7.42 -12.72 -7.68
N PRO A 328 8.52 -13.26 -7.11
CA PRO A 328 9.85 -12.66 -7.23
C PRO A 328 10.37 -12.53 -8.66
N HIS A 329 9.89 -13.36 -9.59
CA HIS A 329 10.44 -13.45 -10.95
C HIS A 329 9.96 -12.34 -11.89
N ASN A 330 8.88 -11.64 -11.52
CA ASN A 330 8.27 -10.64 -12.40
C ASN A 330 7.54 -9.52 -11.64
N GLY A 331 7.43 -9.59 -10.31
CA GLY A 331 6.71 -8.58 -9.53
C GLY A 331 5.19 -8.71 -9.63
N ALA A 332 4.67 -9.78 -10.22
CA ALA A 332 3.24 -10.02 -10.31
C ALA A 332 2.64 -10.18 -8.91
N ILE A 333 1.64 -9.36 -8.58
CA ILE A 333 0.91 -9.48 -7.32
C ILE A 333 -0.07 -10.64 -7.45
N ARG A 334 0.19 -11.74 -6.74
CA ARG A 334 -0.60 -12.98 -6.78
C ARG A 334 -1.79 -12.95 -5.83
N ALA A 335 -1.66 -12.27 -4.70
CA ALA A 335 -2.75 -12.06 -3.76
C ALA A 335 -2.62 -10.69 -3.09
N TYR A 336 -3.76 -10.07 -2.81
CA TYR A 336 -3.85 -8.73 -2.23
C TYR A 336 -5.03 -8.64 -1.27
N TYR A 337 -4.75 -8.29 -0.02
CA TYR A 337 -5.75 -8.08 1.02
C TYR A 337 -5.36 -6.85 1.84
N GLY A 338 -6.06 -5.74 1.60
CA GLY A 338 -5.87 -4.48 2.34
C GLY A 338 -6.89 -4.25 3.46
N GLY A 339 -7.86 -5.15 3.61
CA GLY A 339 -9.01 -5.01 4.52
C GLY A 339 -10.25 -5.74 3.99
N ALA A 340 -11.23 -5.93 4.87
CA ALA A 340 -12.47 -6.65 4.54
C ALA A 340 -13.53 -5.77 3.83
N ASP A 341 -13.43 -4.44 3.94
CA ASP A 341 -14.38 -3.52 3.32
C ASP A 341 -13.85 -3.03 1.97
N ALA A 342 -14.63 -3.26 0.91
CA ALA A 342 -14.38 -2.82 -0.46
C ALA A 342 -14.12 -1.30 -0.57
N ASN A 343 -14.81 -0.51 0.26
CA ASN A 343 -14.69 0.93 0.30
C ASN A 343 -13.86 1.43 1.49
N GLY A 344 -13.31 0.50 2.27
CA GLY A 344 -12.59 0.80 3.50
C GLY A 344 -11.20 1.38 3.29
N PHE A 345 -10.51 1.57 4.42
CA PHE A 345 -9.11 1.94 4.42
C PHE A 345 -8.25 0.78 3.92
N ASP A 346 -7.28 1.07 3.04
CA ASP A 346 -6.42 0.07 2.43
C ASP A 346 -5.11 -0.04 3.22
N PHE A 347 -5.07 -0.92 4.20
CA PHE A 347 -3.91 -1.14 5.06
C PHE A 347 -2.70 -1.71 4.30
N ALA A 348 -2.91 -2.35 3.13
CA ALA A 348 -1.79 -2.80 2.30
C ALA A 348 -1.02 -1.63 1.65
N GLN A 349 -1.64 -0.44 1.55
CA GLN A 349 -1.04 0.80 1.08
C GLN A 349 -0.70 1.80 2.20
N ALA A 350 -1.01 1.47 3.46
CA ALA A 350 -0.80 2.38 4.58
C ALA A 350 0.67 2.48 4.97
N GLY A 351 1.09 3.66 5.43
CA GLY A 351 2.38 3.83 6.10
C GLY A 351 2.33 3.19 7.48
N LEU A 352 3.10 2.13 7.69
CA LEU A 352 3.08 1.35 8.92
C LEU A 352 4.51 1.12 9.42
N GLN A 353 4.73 1.21 10.73
CA GLN A 353 6.03 0.87 11.32
C GLN A 353 6.25 -0.63 11.23
N THR A 354 7.47 -1.03 10.84
CA THR A 354 7.78 -2.42 10.46
C THR A 354 8.46 -3.21 11.58
N GLY A 355 8.94 -2.50 12.61
CA GLY A 355 9.64 -3.09 13.73
C GLY A 355 10.89 -3.87 13.28
N SER A 356 11.17 -4.97 13.99
CA SER A 356 12.34 -5.81 13.71
C SER A 356 12.39 -6.47 12.33
N SER A 357 11.33 -6.40 11.51
CA SER A 357 11.39 -6.88 10.12
C SER A 357 12.32 -6.01 9.25
N PHE A 358 12.61 -4.77 9.67
CA PHE A 358 13.50 -3.83 8.99
C PHE A 358 15.00 -4.15 9.16
N LYS A 359 15.37 -4.96 10.17
CA LYS A 359 16.78 -5.34 10.44
C LYS A 359 17.47 -6.00 9.24
N VAL A 360 16.70 -6.61 8.34
CA VAL A 360 17.20 -7.22 7.11
C VAL A 360 17.95 -6.20 6.24
N PHE A 361 17.51 -4.94 6.20
CA PHE A 361 18.18 -3.90 5.42
C PHE A 361 19.53 -3.48 6.01
N ALA A 362 19.68 -3.53 7.33
CA ALA A 362 20.98 -3.34 7.97
C ALA A 362 21.92 -4.52 7.69
N LEU A 363 21.39 -5.75 7.55
CA LEU A 363 22.19 -6.90 7.14
C LEU A 363 22.66 -6.78 5.67
N ILE A 364 21.81 -6.31 4.76
CA ILE A 364 22.19 -6.02 3.36
C ILE A 364 23.34 -5.01 3.36
N ALA A 365 23.16 -3.86 4.02
CA ALA A 365 24.19 -2.81 4.09
C ALA A 365 25.50 -3.30 4.71
N ALA A 366 25.44 -4.17 5.73
CA ALA A 366 26.62 -4.77 6.34
C ALA A 366 27.39 -5.67 5.35
N LEU A 367 26.68 -6.54 4.65
CA LEU A 367 27.26 -7.46 3.67
C LEU A 367 27.85 -6.71 2.46
N GLU A 368 27.19 -5.65 1.99
CA GLU A 368 27.72 -4.77 0.94
C GLU A 368 29.02 -4.08 1.35
N GLN A 369 29.19 -3.82 2.64
CA GLN A 369 30.42 -3.28 3.23
C GLN A 369 31.43 -4.37 3.62
N GLY A 370 31.22 -5.62 3.21
CA GLY A 370 32.13 -6.74 3.45
C GLY A 370 32.09 -7.29 4.88
N ILE A 371 31.08 -6.94 5.67
CA ILE A 371 30.86 -7.52 7.00
C ILE A 371 30.08 -8.84 6.83
N GLY A 372 30.82 -9.96 6.78
CA GLY A 372 30.25 -11.28 6.56
C GLY A 372 29.39 -11.80 7.73
N LEU A 373 28.59 -12.84 7.47
CA LEU A 373 27.62 -13.41 8.42
C LEU A 373 28.22 -13.91 9.73
N GLY A 374 29.52 -14.24 9.75
CA GLY A 374 30.24 -14.65 10.95
C GLY A 374 30.74 -13.52 11.85
N TYR A 375 30.54 -12.26 11.45
CA TYR A 375 30.91 -11.11 12.28
C TYR A 375 30.23 -11.18 13.65
N ARG A 376 31.03 -11.08 14.72
CA ARG A 376 30.56 -11.21 16.10
C ARG A 376 30.11 -9.88 16.68
N VAL A 377 28.93 -9.85 17.30
CA VAL A 377 28.32 -8.66 17.89
C VAL A 377 27.76 -8.97 19.26
N ASP A 378 27.98 -8.02 20.18
CA ASP A 378 27.47 -8.06 21.54
C ASP A 378 25.97 -7.75 21.59
N SER A 379 25.25 -8.47 22.46
CA SER A 379 23.81 -8.33 22.68
C SER A 379 23.43 -7.69 24.02
N SER A 380 24.38 -7.19 24.81
CA SER A 380 24.08 -6.50 26.07
C SER A 380 23.26 -5.23 25.79
N PRO A 381 22.47 -4.74 26.78
CA PRO A 381 21.93 -3.38 26.72
C PRO A 381 23.01 -2.35 26.41
N LEU A 382 22.64 -1.29 25.69
CA LEU A 382 23.51 -0.15 25.42
C LEU A 382 22.74 1.16 25.56
N THR A 383 23.46 2.24 25.86
CA THR A 383 22.93 3.60 25.87
C THR A 383 23.70 4.42 24.85
N VAL A 384 22.97 5.05 23.93
CA VAL A 384 23.52 5.91 22.87
C VAL A 384 22.75 7.22 22.91
N ASP A 385 23.45 8.34 23.02
CA ASP A 385 22.86 9.69 23.10
C ASP A 385 21.74 9.83 24.14
N GLY A 386 21.91 9.17 25.30
CA GLY A 386 20.94 9.16 26.39
C GLY A 386 19.74 8.21 26.20
N ILE A 387 19.64 7.55 25.05
CA ILE A 387 18.58 6.57 24.76
C ILE A 387 19.08 5.18 25.13
N LYS A 388 18.38 4.53 26.07
CA LYS A 388 18.66 3.14 26.45
C LYS A 388 17.98 2.19 25.47
N ILE A 389 18.77 1.33 24.83
CA ILE A 389 18.30 0.30 23.91
C ILE A 389 18.43 -1.07 24.60
N THR A 390 17.34 -1.83 24.60
CA THR A 390 17.26 -3.18 25.16
C THR A 390 16.71 -4.16 24.13
N ASN A 391 16.99 -5.45 24.33
CA ASN A 391 16.31 -6.50 23.59
C ASN A 391 14.87 -6.66 24.12
N ASN A 392 14.04 -7.34 23.35
CA ASN A 392 12.71 -7.72 23.83
C ASN A 392 12.86 -8.73 24.98
N GLY A 393 12.27 -8.44 26.14
CA GLY A 393 12.55 -9.19 27.36
C GLY A 393 14.04 -9.20 27.71
N ASP A 394 14.52 -10.32 28.25
CA ASP A 394 15.93 -10.54 28.61
C ASP A 394 16.71 -11.36 27.57
N GLU A 395 16.21 -11.45 26.33
CA GLU A 395 16.81 -12.25 25.26
C GLU A 395 18.25 -11.79 24.96
N SER A 396 19.20 -12.74 24.93
CA SER A 396 20.62 -12.44 24.74
C SER A 396 21.38 -13.67 24.27
N CYS A 397 22.37 -13.46 23.40
CA CYS A 397 23.35 -14.47 22.99
C CYS A 397 24.75 -14.18 23.56
N GLY A 398 24.87 -13.18 24.44
CA GLY A 398 26.14 -12.60 24.86
C GLY A 398 26.85 -11.94 23.69
N ASN A 399 27.72 -12.69 23.02
CA ASN A 399 28.39 -12.26 21.81
C ASN A 399 28.25 -13.36 20.76
N CYS A 400 27.44 -13.15 19.73
CA CYS A 400 27.16 -14.12 18.68
C CYS A 400 27.35 -13.52 17.29
N ASN A 401 27.32 -14.37 16.25
CA ASN A 401 27.43 -13.87 14.89
C ASN A 401 26.15 -13.11 14.45
N ILE A 402 26.25 -12.23 13.46
CA ILE A 402 25.12 -11.40 13.01
C ILE A 402 23.93 -12.20 12.45
N ALA A 403 24.16 -13.42 11.95
CA ALA A 403 23.08 -14.30 11.51
C ALA A 403 22.29 -14.87 12.71
N GLU A 404 22.98 -15.29 13.77
CA GLU A 404 22.36 -15.73 15.02
C GLU A 404 21.60 -14.57 15.69
N ALA A 405 22.21 -13.37 15.71
CA ALA A 405 21.57 -12.17 16.22
C ALA A 405 20.31 -11.78 15.40
N LEU A 406 20.28 -12.07 14.09
CA LEU A 406 19.09 -11.84 13.26
C LEU A 406 17.98 -12.82 13.61
N LYS A 407 18.33 -14.10 13.78
CA LYS A 407 17.40 -15.18 14.15
C LYS A 407 16.74 -14.92 15.49
N LEU A 408 17.54 -14.53 16.48
CA LEU A 408 17.06 -14.11 17.81
C LEU A 408 16.44 -12.71 17.81
N SER A 409 16.55 -11.99 16.69
CA SER A 409 16.01 -10.64 16.49
C SER A 409 16.50 -9.63 17.54
N LEU A 410 17.79 -9.67 17.89
CA LEU A 410 18.38 -8.84 18.95
C LEU A 410 18.48 -7.37 18.51
N ASN A 411 17.81 -6.47 19.26
CA ASN A 411 17.80 -5.03 18.99
C ASN A 411 19.21 -4.44 19.16
N THR A 412 19.86 -4.75 20.28
CA THR A 412 21.13 -4.14 20.67
C THR A 412 22.26 -4.51 19.71
N SER A 413 22.31 -5.77 19.25
CA SER A 413 23.29 -6.21 18.26
C SER A 413 23.10 -5.54 16.90
N TYR A 414 21.86 -5.44 16.40
CA TYR A 414 21.60 -4.78 15.11
C TYR A 414 21.77 -3.26 15.18
N TYR A 415 21.49 -2.65 16.32
CA TYR A 415 21.80 -1.24 16.57
C TYR A 415 23.32 -0.99 16.52
N ARG A 416 24.12 -1.82 17.20
CA ARG A 416 25.59 -1.77 17.11
C ARG A 416 26.11 -2.02 15.69
N LEU A 417 25.51 -2.96 14.97
CA LEU A 417 25.87 -3.24 13.58
C LEU A 417 25.66 -2.01 12.72
N MET A 418 24.49 -1.36 12.81
CA MET A 418 24.21 -0.12 12.09
C MET A 418 25.20 0.99 12.45
N LEU A 419 25.50 1.21 13.73
CA LEU A 419 26.48 2.23 14.15
C LEU A 419 27.89 1.99 13.59
N LYS A 420 28.24 0.73 13.28
CA LYS A 420 29.52 0.38 12.67
C LYS A 420 29.56 0.67 11.16
N LEU A 421 28.41 0.70 10.49
CA LEU A 421 28.34 0.92 9.05
C LEU A 421 28.89 2.29 8.69
N LYS A 422 29.63 2.36 7.57
CA LYS A 422 29.87 3.64 6.91
C LYS A 422 28.52 4.26 6.56
N ASN A 423 28.34 5.53 6.92
CA ASN A 423 27.07 6.29 6.82
C ASN A 423 25.94 5.81 7.75
N GLY A 424 26.21 4.89 8.68
CA GLY A 424 25.30 4.50 9.75
C GLY A 424 23.85 4.26 9.31
N PRO A 425 22.87 5.01 9.84
CA PRO A 425 21.45 4.83 9.52
C PRO A 425 21.12 5.11 8.04
N GLN A 426 21.86 5.99 7.35
CA GLN A 426 21.65 6.26 5.93
C GLN A 426 21.93 5.02 5.07
N ALA A 427 22.97 4.24 5.41
CA ALA A 427 23.26 3.00 4.68
C ALA A 427 22.13 1.97 4.78
N VAL A 428 21.39 1.97 5.90
CA VAL A 428 20.21 1.12 6.08
C VAL A 428 19.05 1.60 5.19
N ALA A 429 18.83 2.91 5.08
CA ALA A 429 17.82 3.47 4.17
C ALA A 429 18.17 3.18 2.71
N ASP A 430 19.43 3.37 2.31
CA ASP A 430 19.88 3.11 0.94
C ASP A 430 19.66 1.64 0.56
N ALA A 431 20.02 0.70 1.44
CA ALA A 431 19.77 -0.72 1.24
C ALA A 431 18.28 -1.06 1.17
N ALA A 432 17.43 -0.40 1.95
CA ALA A 432 15.97 -0.57 1.89
C ALA A 432 15.39 -0.08 0.55
N HIS A 433 15.84 1.07 0.06
CA HIS A 433 15.44 1.59 -1.25
C HIS A 433 15.91 0.70 -2.41
N GLN A 434 17.14 0.21 -2.35
CA GLN A 434 17.67 -0.76 -3.31
C GLN A 434 16.85 -2.06 -3.32
N ALA A 435 16.47 -2.55 -2.14
CA ALA A 435 15.64 -3.74 -2.02
C ALA A 435 14.24 -3.53 -2.63
N GLY A 436 13.66 -2.34 -2.52
CA GLY A 436 12.37 -2.03 -3.14
C GLY A 436 11.44 -1.14 -2.33
N ILE A 437 11.86 -0.65 -1.16
CA ILE A 437 11.08 0.34 -0.41
C ILE A 437 11.03 1.64 -1.21
N VAL A 438 9.82 2.09 -1.57
CA VAL A 438 9.64 3.29 -2.38
C VAL A 438 10.12 4.54 -1.63
N SER A 439 10.58 5.55 -2.37
CA SER A 439 11.01 6.84 -1.82
C SER A 439 9.85 7.73 -1.37
N SER A 440 8.62 7.44 -1.79
CA SER A 440 7.43 8.24 -1.48
C SER A 440 6.15 7.43 -1.68
N PHE A 441 5.12 7.71 -0.89
CA PHE A 441 3.75 7.21 -1.08
C PHE A 441 2.74 8.25 -0.57
N PRO A 442 1.43 8.15 -0.88
CA PRO A 442 0.44 9.14 -0.45
C PRO A 442 0.48 9.40 1.06
N GLY A 443 0.72 10.65 1.45
CA GLY A 443 0.90 11.07 2.84
C GLY A 443 2.36 11.20 3.30
N VAL A 444 3.31 10.55 2.61
CA VAL A 444 4.74 10.54 2.94
C VAL A 444 5.56 10.89 1.69
N ALA A 445 6.00 12.15 1.61
CA ALA A 445 6.74 12.67 0.44
C ALA A 445 8.16 12.09 0.32
N HIS A 446 8.82 11.84 1.46
CA HIS A 446 10.14 11.26 1.55
C HIS A 446 10.13 10.20 2.65
N THR A 447 10.18 8.93 2.27
CA THR A 447 10.25 7.82 3.21
C THR A 447 11.65 7.73 3.82
N LEU A 448 11.76 7.05 4.98
CA LEU A 448 13.04 6.79 5.67
C LEU A 448 13.86 8.08 5.95
N SER A 449 13.16 9.18 6.22
CA SER A 449 13.75 10.51 6.39
C SER A 449 13.23 11.16 7.66
N GLU A 450 14.14 11.61 8.54
CA GLU A 450 13.76 12.21 9.82
C GLU A 450 13.10 13.59 9.67
N ASP A 451 13.59 14.39 8.74
CA ASP A 451 13.07 15.74 8.49
C ASP A 451 11.87 15.78 7.52
N GLY A 452 11.50 14.61 6.98
CA GLY A 452 10.45 14.45 5.97
C GLY A 452 10.75 15.15 4.64
N LYS A 453 11.99 15.57 4.40
CA LYS A 453 12.46 16.33 3.22
C LYS A 453 13.56 15.60 2.44
N GLY A 454 13.83 14.35 2.79
CA GLY A 454 14.89 13.55 2.18
C GLY A 454 16.24 13.69 2.87
N GLY A 455 16.28 14.32 4.06
CA GLY A 455 17.44 14.24 4.95
C GLY A 455 17.60 12.85 5.56
N PRO A 456 18.75 12.58 6.20
CA PRO A 456 19.07 11.24 6.71
C PRO A 456 18.12 10.79 7.82
N PRO A 457 17.88 9.47 7.95
CA PRO A 457 17.16 8.92 9.08
C PRO A 457 18.00 8.98 10.37
N ASN A 458 17.30 8.90 11.50
CA ASN A 458 17.91 8.65 12.80
C ASN A 458 18.23 7.16 12.99
N ASN A 459 18.87 6.84 14.12
CA ASN A 459 19.30 5.49 14.45
C ASN A 459 18.15 4.49 14.68
N GLY A 460 16.91 4.94 14.90
CA GLY A 460 15.75 4.07 15.07
C GLY A 460 15.35 3.33 13.79
N ILE A 461 15.88 3.72 12.63
CA ILE A 461 15.60 3.05 11.35
C ILE A 461 15.85 1.55 11.40
N VAL A 462 16.95 1.09 12.01
CA VAL A 462 17.28 -0.35 12.08
C VAL A 462 16.26 -1.16 12.88
N LEU A 463 15.47 -0.49 13.73
CA LEU A 463 14.40 -1.08 14.52
C LEU A 463 13.02 -0.84 13.89
N GLY A 464 12.95 -0.31 12.67
CA GLY A 464 11.71 -0.14 11.90
C GLY A 464 10.86 1.05 12.34
N GLN A 465 11.49 2.13 12.82
CA GLN A 465 10.81 3.35 13.26
C GLN A 465 10.04 4.06 12.14
N TYR A 466 10.50 3.98 10.90
CA TYR A 466 9.89 4.70 9.78
C TYR A 466 8.77 3.88 9.11
N GLU A 467 7.75 4.59 8.65
CA GLU A 467 6.59 4.01 7.99
C GLU A 467 6.94 3.42 6.62
N THR A 468 6.39 2.25 6.33
CA THR A 468 6.52 1.53 5.06
C THR A 468 5.23 0.75 4.79
N ARG A 469 4.89 0.52 3.51
CA ARG A 469 3.67 -0.20 3.15
C ARG A 469 3.88 -1.71 3.11
N VAL A 470 2.81 -2.48 3.32
CA VAL A 470 2.86 -3.96 3.23
C VAL A 470 3.31 -4.41 1.84
N ILE A 471 2.82 -3.76 0.78
CA ILE A 471 3.25 -4.01 -0.60
C ILE A 471 4.75 -3.77 -0.81
N ASP A 472 5.33 -2.75 -0.15
CA ASP A 472 6.75 -2.43 -0.29
C ASP A 472 7.61 -3.47 0.43
N MET A 473 7.19 -3.93 1.61
CA MET A 473 7.87 -5.01 2.33
C MET A 473 7.83 -6.33 1.55
N ALA A 474 6.67 -6.67 0.95
CA ALA A 474 6.54 -7.84 0.10
C ALA A 474 7.48 -7.74 -1.12
N SER A 475 7.54 -6.56 -1.75
CA SER A 475 8.40 -6.29 -2.92
C SER A 475 9.88 -6.37 -2.56
N ALA A 476 10.29 -5.76 -1.44
CA ALA A 476 11.66 -5.77 -0.99
C ALA A 476 12.18 -7.17 -0.69
N TYR A 477 11.32 -8.02 -0.11
CA TYR A 477 11.65 -9.42 0.16
C TYR A 477 11.60 -10.27 -1.12
N ALA A 478 10.78 -9.89 -2.12
CA ALA A 478 10.79 -10.52 -3.43
C ALA A 478 12.13 -10.28 -4.16
N THR A 479 12.70 -9.07 -4.05
CA THR A 479 14.04 -8.77 -4.57
C THR A 479 15.10 -9.69 -3.97
N LEU A 480 15.03 -9.98 -2.66
CA LEU A 480 15.93 -10.94 -2.02
C LEU A 480 15.71 -12.37 -2.50
N ALA A 481 14.45 -12.79 -2.64
CA ALA A 481 14.08 -14.10 -3.18
C ALA A 481 14.60 -14.31 -4.61
N ALA A 482 14.66 -13.24 -5.40
CA ALA A 482 15.20 -13.19 -6.76
C ALA A 482 16.71 -12.86 -6.80
N SER A 483 17.48 -13.20 -5.76
CA SER A 483 18.94 -12.99 -5.71
C SER A 483 19.36 -11.53 -5.99
N GLY A 484 18.56 -10.56 -5.54
CA GLY A 484 18.83 -9.12 -5.65
C GLY A 484 18.29 -8.45 -6.91
N VAL A 485 17.54 -9.17 -7.75
CA VAL A 485 16.84 -8.60 -8.92
C VAL A 485 15.48 -8.05 -8.49
N TYR A 486 15.30 -6.75 -8.62
CA TYR A 486 14.05 -6.07 -8.34
C TYR A 486 13.12 -6.14 -9.55
N HIS A 487 11.89 -6.56 -9.30
CA HIS A 487 10.78 -6.41 -10.25
C HIS A 487 9.72 -5.50 -9.64
N ARG A 488 9.24 -4.55 -10.45
CA ARG A 488 8.20 -3.62 -10.00
C ARG A 488 6.90 -4.37 -9.73
N PRO A 489 6.29 -4.21 -8.53
CA PRO A 489 4.99 -4.78 -8.24
C PRO A 489 3.91 -4.26 -9.19
N HIS A 490 3.12 -5.16 -9.76
CA HIS A 490 2.02 -4.81 -10.67
C HIS A 490 0.83 -5.77 -10.52
N LEU A 491 -0.38 -5.25 -10.70
CA LEU A 491 -1.62 -6.02 -10.74
C LEU A 491 -2.12 -6.24 -12.17
N VAL A 492 -1.85 -5.33 -13.10
CA VAL A 492 -2.40 -5.41 -14.46
C VAL A 492 -1.49 -6.25 -15.34
N GLN A 493 -2.00 -7.38 -15.83
CA GLN A 493 -1.29 -8.24 -16.79
C GLN A 493 -1.60 -7.84 -18.23
N LYS A 494 -2.87 -7.59 -18.56
CA LYS A 494 -3.31 -7.33 -19.93
C LYS A 494 -4.60 -6.52 -19.96
N VAL A 495 -4.73 -5.62 -20.94
CA VAL A 495 -5.95 -4.86 -21.18
C VAL A 495 -6.38 -5.02 -22.63
N VAL A 496 -7.63 -5.45 -22.83
CA VAL A 496 -8.25 -5.63 -24.14
C VAL A 496 -9.55 -4.84 -24.17
N ASN A 497 -9.85 -4.14 -25.25
CA ASN A 497 -11.13 -3.45 -25.39
C ASN A 497 -12.23 -4.37 -26.00
N ALA A 498 -13.47 -3.88 -26.06
CA ALA A 498 -14.60 -4.64 -26.57
C ALA A 498 -14.46 -5.09 -28.04
N GLU A 499 -13.66 -4.39 -28.85
CA GLU A 499 -13.36 -4.77 -30.23
C GLU A 499 -12.22 -5.80 -30.36
N GLY A 500 -11.66 -6.29 -29.24
CA GLY A 500 -10.57 -7.25 -29.22
C GLY A 500 -9.18 -6.64 -29.43
N ARG A 501 -9.06 -5.31 -29.44
CA ARG A 501 -7.76 -4.63 -29.52
C ARG A 501 -7.06 -4.69 -28.17
N VAL A 502 -5.83 -5.21 -28.18
CA VAL A 502 -4.93 -5.16 -27.03
C VAL A 502 -4.44 -3.72 -26.85
N LEU A 503 -4.76 -3.13 -25.70
CA LEU A 503 -4.28 -1.80 -25.30
C LEU A 503 -2.97 -1.90 -24.50
N PHE A 504 -2.81 -2.99 -23.75
CA PHE A 504 -1.62 -3.26 -22.94
C PHE A 504 -1.44 -4.77 -22.75
N ASP A 505 -0.19 -5.25 -22.72
CA ASP A 505 0.15 -6.64 -22.42
C ASP A 505 1.55 -6.73 -21.78
N ALA A 506 1.61 -7.01 -20.48
CA ALA A 506 2.85 -7.11 -19.72
C ALA A 506 3.74 -8.27 -20.19
N SER A 507 3.19 -9.29 -20.87
CA SER A 507 4.01 -10.39 -21.43
C SER A 507 4.90 -9.96 -22.59
N THR A 508 4.60 -8.80 -23.19
CA THR A 508 5.39 -8.20 -24.28
C THR A 508 6.37 -7.14 -23.78
N ALA A 509 6.28 -6.76 -22.49
CA ALA A 509 7.18 -5.81 -21.88
C ALA A 509 8.49 -6.48 -21.45
N ASP A 510 9.57 -5.70 -21.38
CA ASP A 510 10.82 -6.17 -20.78
C ASP A 510 10.58 -6.43 -19.29
N ASN A 511 10.78 -7.68 -18.89
CA ASN A 511 10.66 -8.16 -17.51
C ASN A 511 11.97 -8.80 -17.04
N SER A 512 13.11 -8.28 -17.50
CA SER A 512 14.44 -8.71 -17.02
C SER A 512 14.74 -8.26 -15.58
N GLY A 513 14.02 -7.25 -15.09
CA GLY A 513 14.20 -6.68 -13.76
C GLY A 513 15.48 -5.87 -13.62
N ASP A 514 15.63 -5.20 -12.47
CA ASP A 514 16.81 -4.39 -12.15
C ASP A 514 17.68 -5.14 -11.13
N GLN A 515 18.93 -5.50 -11.46
CA GLN A 515 19.87 -6.02 -10.46
C GLN A 515 20.28 -4.88 -9.50
N ARG A 516 19.61 -4.78 -8.34
CA ARG A 516 19.80 -3.68 -7.38
C ARG A 516 20.68 -4.06 -6.19
N ILE A 517 20.67 -5.33 -5.79
CA ILE A 517 21.52 -5.87 -4.72
C ILE A 517 22.41 -6.94 -5.33
N ALA A 518 23.69 -7.00 -4.98
CA ALA A 518 24.58 -8.04 -5.51
C ALA A 518 24.09 -9.45 -5.12
N LYS A 519 24.12 -10.41 -6.07
CA LYS A 519 23.69 -11.80 -5.84
C LYS A 519 24.31 -12.43 -4.59
N ALA A 520 25.62 -12.23 -4.38
CA ALA A 520 26.32 -12.74 -3.21
C ALA A 520 25.75 -12.19 -1.89
N VAL A 521 25.34 -10.92 -1.87
CA VAL A 521 24.71 -10.28 -0.71
C VAL A 521 23.31 -10.87 -0.48
N ALA A 522 22.46 -10.86 -1.50
CA ALA A 522 21.08 -11.36 -1.40
C ALA A 522 21.04 -12.82 -0.93
N ASP A 523 21.85 -13.70 -1.52
CA ASP A 523 21.87 -15.13 -1.16
C ASP A 523 22.37 -15.36 0.29
N ASN A 524 23.30 -14.52 0.80
CA ASN A 524 23.73 -14.59 2.19
C ASN A 524 22.63 -14.07 3.15
N VAL A 525 21.91 -13.01 2.78
CA VAL A 525 20.75 -12.55 3.55
C VAL A 525 19.70 -13.66 3.63
N THR A 526 19.39 -14.31 2.51
CA THR A 526 18.50 -15.47 2.46
C THR A 526 18.98 -16.58 3.39
N ALA A 527 20.26 -16.96 3.32
CA ALA A 527 20.83 -17.99 4.18
C ALA A 527 20.69 -17.66 5.68
N ALA A 528 20.88 -16.40 6.09
CA ALA A 528 20.70 -15.96 7.46
C ALA A 528 19.22 -16.00 7.93
N MET A 529 18.27 -15.87 7.01
CA MET A 529 16.84 -15.83 7.28
C MET A 529 16.15 -17.20 7.25
N GLN A 530 16.76 -18.22 6.65
CA GLN A 530 16.21 -19.58 6.55
C GLN A 530 15.75 -20.20 7.89
N PRO A 531 16.50 -20.10 9.00
CA PRO A 531 16.08 -20.75 10.26
C PRO A 531 14.94 -20.00 10.99
N ILE A 532 14.58 -18.79 10.57
CA ILE A 532 13.76 -17.88 11.37
C ILE A 532 12.30 -18.33 11.45
N ALA A 533 11.72 -18.87 10.37
CA ALA A 533 10.35 -19.37 10.39
C ALA A 533 10.19 -20.53 11.41
N GLY A 534 11.13 -21.48 11.40
CA GLY A 534 11.17 -22.57 12.37
C GLY A 534 11.40 -22.10 13.80
N TYR A 535 12.31 -21.15 14.01
CA TYR A 535 12.56 -20.55 15.33
C TYR A 535 11.33 -19.79 15.87
N SER A 536 10.58 -19.14 14.97
CA SER A 536 9.37 -18.40 15.31
C SER A 536 8.22 -19.36 15.53
N ARG A 537 8.20 -20.11 16.64
CA ARG A 537 7.11 -21.02 17.03
C ARG A 537 6.80 -22.14 16.02
N GLY A 538 7.80 -22.61 15.27
CA GLY A 538 7.64 -23.78 14.39
C GLY A 538 6.93 -23.50 13.05
N HIS A 539 6.91 -22.26 12.58
CA HIS A 539 6.26 -21.86 11.33
C HIS A 539 7.02 -22.26 10.05
N ASN A 540 7.82 -23.34 10.07
CA ASN A 540 8.37 -23.91 8.85
C ASN A 540 7.24 -24.28 7.87
N LEU A 541 7.44 -24.07 6.58
CA LEU A 541 6.44 -24.41 5.57
C LEU A 541 6.25 -25.93 5.45
N ALA A 542 5.04 -26.34 5.05
CA ALA A 542 4.65 -27.73 4.95
C ALA A 542 5.51 -28.51 3.94
N GLY A 543 5.61 -29.82 4.14
CA GLY A 543 6.38 -30.70 3.25
C GLY A 543 7.89 -30.41 3.21
N GLY A 544 8.42 -29.69 4.20
CA GLY A 544 9.84 -29.32 4.26
C GLY A 544 10.23 -28.26 3.22
N ARG A 545 9.27 -27.50 2.69
CA ARG A 545 9.54 -26.44 1.72
C ARG A 545 10.50 -25.39 2.31
N PRO A 546 11.67 -25.13 1.68
CA PRO A 546 12.58 -24.11 2.14
C PRO A 546 11.92 -22.73 2.12
N SER A 547 12.11 -21.96 3.18
CA SER A 547 11.67 -20.56 3.25
C SER A 547 12.70 -19.71 3.98
N ALA A 548 12.65 -18.41 3.76
CA ALA A 548 13.40 -17.41 4.48
C ALA A 548 12.41 -16.35 4.98
N ALA A 549 12.52 -15.94 6.23
CA ALA A 549 11.55 -15.03 6.82
C ALA A 549 12.14 -14.13 7.90
N LYS A 550 11.41 -13.07 8.25
CA LYS A 550 11.72 -12.22 9.39
C LYS A 550 10.43 -11.71 10.03
N THR A 551 10.39 -11.82 11.35
CA THR A 551 9.33 -11.24 12.18
C THR A 551 9.61 -9.79 12.52
N GLY A 552 8.54 -9.02 12.71
CA GLY A 552 8.56 -7.66 13.24
C GLY A 552 7.53 -7.50 14.37
N THR A 553 7.88 -6.72 15.37
CA THR A 553 6.97 -6.30 16.45
C THR A 553 7.28 -4.84 16.75
N VAL A 554 6.26 -4.01 16.85
CA VAL A 554 6.36 -2.59 17.20
C VAL A 554 5.71 -2.38 18.55
N GLN A 555 6.47 -1.78 19.47
CA GLN A 555 6.03 -1.42 20.79
C GLN A 555 5.09 -0.20 20.74
N LEU A 556 4.09 -0.18 21.62
CA LEU A 556 3.19 0.94 21.80
C LEU A 556 3.84 1.99 22.71
N GLY A 557 4.41 3.04 22.12
CA GLY A 557 5.09 4.11 22.87
C GLY A 557 6.12 3.55 23.87
N ASP A 558 6.16 4.13 25.07
CA ASP A 558 7.04 3.69 26.15
C ASP A 558 6.40 2.61 27.06
N THR A 559 5.48 1.80 26.54
CA THR A 559 4.74 0.76 27.30
C THR A 559 5.25 -0.65 26.99
N THR A 560 4.86 -1.66 27.76
CA THR A 560 5.18 -3.07 27.42
C THR A 560 4.24 -3.69 26.38
N ALA A 561 3.26 -2.95 25.88
CA ALA A 561 2.31 -3.44 24.89
C ALA A 561 2.87 -3.28 23.47
N ASN A 562 2.31 -4.04 22.52
CA ASN A 562 2.61 -3.91 21.10
C ASN A 562 1.48 -3.16 20.40
N LYS A 563 1.74 -2.56 19.24
CA LYS A 563 0.72 -1.95 18.38
C LYS A 563 0.69 -2.50 16.95
N ASP A 564 1.84 -2.98 16.46
CA ASP A 564 1.95 -3.64 15.15
C ASP A 564 2.74 -4.94 15.25
N ALA A 565 2.36 -5.93 14.45
CA ALA A 565 3.06 -7.20 14.35
C ALA A 565 3.17 -7.63 12.87
N TRP A 566 4.33 -8.18 12.52
CA TRP A 566 4.69 -8.53 11.14
C TRP A 566 5.30 -9.92 11.03
N MET A 567 4.99 -10.59 9.93
CA MET A 567 5.80 -11.67 9.37
C MET A 567 5.98 -11.39 7.89
N VAL A 568 7.23 -11.28 7.44
CA VAL A 568 7.56 -11.14 6.02
C VAL A 568 8.50 -12.27 5.66
N GLY A 569 8.17 -13.01 4.61
CA GLY A 569 8.97 -14.17 4.23
C GLY A 569 8.65 -14.66 2.84
N TYR A 570 9.56 -15.46 2.31
CA TYR A 570 9.55 -15.86 0.92
C TYR A 570 10.07 -17.28 0.71
N THR A 571 9.70 -17.80 -0.45
CA THR A 571 10.31 -18.92 -1.18
C THR A 571 10.84 -18.34 -2.51
N PRO A 572 11.59 -19.10 -3.32
CA PRO A 572 11.98 -18.62 -4.65
C PRO A 572 10.79 -18.17 -5.52
N SER A 573 9.60 -18.79 -5.34
CA SER A 573 8.42 -18.55 -6.18
C SER A 573 7.41 -17.56 -5.62
N LEU A 574 7.51 -17.17 -4.34
CA LEU A 574 6.53 -16.28 -3.71
C LEU A 574 7.11 -15.55 -2.50
N SER A 575 6.95 -14.23 -2.45
CA SER A 575 7.24 -13.38 -1.29
C SER A 575 5.94 -12.84 -0.71
N THR A 576 5.70 -13.06 0.59
CA THR A 576 4.48 -12.61 1.27
C THR A 576 4.82 -11.78 2.51
N ALA A 577 4.23 -10.59 2.58
CA ALA A 577 4.21 -9.75 3.78
C ALA A 577 2.84 -9.85 4.45
N VAL A 578 2.83 -10.09 5.76
CA VAL A 578 1.65 -10.06 6.62
C VAL A 578 1.90 -9.05 7.72
N TRP A 579 1.00 -8.07 7.82
CA TRP A 579 0.88 -7.17 8.95
C TRP A 579 -0.42 -7.46 9.69
N VAL A 580 -0.39 -7.31 11.01
CA VAL A 580 -1.58 -7.23 11.86
C VAL A 580 -1.42 -6.04 12.79
N GLY A 581 -2.45 -5.21 12.86
CA GLY A 581 -2.56 -4.08 13.78
C GLY A 581 -4.02 -3.78 14.09
N THR A 582 -4.32 -2.53 14.40
CA THR A 582 -5.68 -2.09 14.77
C THR A 582 -6.18 -0.94 13.90
N VAL A 583 -7.50 -0.83 13.70
CA VAL A 583 -8.10 0.30 12.97
C VAL A 583 -7.95 1.63 13.72
N LYS A 584 -7.82 1.57 15.04
CA LYS A 584 -7.52 2.71 15.90
C LYS A 584 -6.01 2.82 16.06
N ASP A 585 -5.48 4.02 15.94
CA ASP A 585 -4.07 4.28 16.23
C ASP A 585 -3.82 4.29 17.75
N ASN A 586 -2.60 3.95 18.16
CA ASN A 586 -2.11 3.98 19.54
C ASN A 586 -2.92 3.14 20.56
N VAL A 587 -3.47 2.00 20.14
CA VAL A 587 -4.09 1.02 21.06
C VAL A 587 -3.26 -0.26 21.16
N PRO A 588 -3.29 -0.98 22.30
CA PRO A 588 -2.63 -2.27 22.44
C PRO A 588 -3.17 -3.30 21.45
N LEU A 589 -2.25 -3.98 20.75
CA LEU A 589 -2.54 -5.12 19.90
C LEU A 589 -2.51 -6.41 20.73
N ILE A 590 -3.69 -6.91 21.05
CA ILE A 590 -3.89 -8.06 21.93
C ILE A 590 -4.81 -9.10 21.29
N THR A 591 -4.66 -10.36 21.69
CA THR A 591 -5.59 -11.44 21.35
C THR A 591 -6.91 -11.26 22.09
N ALA A 592 -7.93 -12.03 21.69
CA ALA A 592 -9.20 -12.17 22.42
C ALA A 592 -9.03 -12.58 23.90
N SER A 593 -7.95 -13.30 24.23
CA SER A 593 -7.60 -13.69 25.60
C SER A 593 -6.84 -12.60 26.38
N GLY A 594 -6.55 -11.46 25.76
CA GLY A 594 -5.82 -10.34 26.37
C GLY A 594 -4.29 -10.45 26.31
N GLU A 595 -3.75 -11.38 25.51
CA GLU A 595 -2.29 -11.57 25.38
C GLU A 595 -1.72 -10.66 24.28
N ALA A 596 -0.51 -10.13 24.47
CA ALA A 596 0.14 -9.31 23.46
C ALA A 596 0.45 -10.11 22.18
N ILE A 597 0.10 -9.55 21.02
CA ILE A 597 0.42 -10.16 19.73
C ILE A 597 1.84 -9.77 19.31
N TYR A 598 2.62 -10.77 18.90
CA TYR A 598 3.98 -10.61 18.38
C TYR A 598 4.04 -11.08 16.92
N GLY A 599 5.04 -10.61 16.15
CA GLY A 599 5.26 -11.06 14.77
C GLY A 599 5.39 -12.58 14.63
N SER A 600 5.94 -13.27 15.64
CA SER A 600 6.09 -14.72 15.70
C SER A 600 4.79 -15.49 16.01
N GLY A 601 3.69 -14.79 16.30
CA GLY A 601 2.38 -15.36 16.59
C GLY A 601 1.43 -15.17 15.41
N LEU A 602 0.33 -14.43 15.62
CA LEU A 602 -0.77 -14.29 14.67
C LEU A 602 -0.35 -13.93 13.22
N PRO A 603 0.59 -12.99 12.95
CA PRO A 603 1.06 -12.74 11.60
C PRO A 603 1.79 -13.94 10.97
N SER A 604 2.56 -14.70 11.77
CA SER A 604 3.24 -15.93 11.32
C SER A 604 2.27 -17.07 11.03
N ASP A 605 1.19 -17.20 11.82
CA ASP A 605 0.13 -18.18 11.59
C ASP A 605 -0.56 -17.93 10.23
N ILE A 606 -0.92 -16.67 9.98
CA ILE A 606 -1.52 -16.21 8.72
C ILE A 606 -0.53 -16.38 7.56
N TRP A 607 0.74 -16.00 7.74
CA TRP A 607 1.79 -16.13 6.72
C TRP A 607 2.00 -17.59 6.33
N LYS A 608 2.15 -18.49 7.30
CA LYS A 608 2.33 -19.93 7.03
C LYS A 608 1.13 -20.51 6.29
N SER A 609 -0.08 -20.23 6.76
CA SER A 609 -1.31 -20.69 6.10
C SER A 609 -1.43 -20.15 4.66
N THR A 610 -1.01 -18.91 4.45
CA THR A 610 -1.01 -18.26 3.13
C THR A 610 -0.01 -18.94 2.20
N MET A 611 1.25 -19.06 2.63
CA MET A 611 2.33 -19.64 1.84
C MET A 611 2.08 -21.12 1.52
N ASP A 612 1.64 -21.92 2.50
CA ASP A 612 1.36 -23.34 2.30
C ASP A 612 0.22 -23.56 1.31
N GLY A 613 -0.87 -22.79 1.42
CA GLY A 613 -2.03 -22.95 0.54
C GLY A 613 -1.84 -22.34 -0.86
N ALA A 614 -1.17 -21.18 -0.95
CA ALA A 614 -0.91 -20.54 -2.24
C ALA A 614 0.09 -21.34 -3.10
N LEU A 615 0.99 -22.09 -2.46
CA LEU A 615 2.00 -22.91 -3.13
C LEU A 615 1.63 -24.40 -3.19
N GLU A 616 0.43 -24.79 -2.77
CA GLU A 616 -0.05 -26.16 -2.85
C GLU A 616 0.02 -26.66 -4.30
N GLY A 617 0.62 -27.84 -4.50
CA GLY A 617 0.81 -28.45 -5.82
C GLY A 617 1.99 -27.91 -6.63
N THR A 618 2.72 -26.89 -6.14
CA THR A 618 3.95 -26.40 -6.78
C THR A 618 5.19 -27.17 -6.30
N PRO A 619 6.29 -27.22 -7.06
CA PRO A 619 7.54 -27.81 -6.61
C PRO A 619 8.14 -27.11 -5.38
N ASN A 620 8.83 -27.88 -4.52
CA ASN A 620 9.64 -27.30 -3.45
C ASN A 620 11.00 -26.85 -4.01
N GLU A 621 11.08 -25.59 -4.41
CA GLU A 621 12.32 -24.99 -4.91
C GLU A 621 13.34 -24.75 -3.79
N GLY A 622 14.63 -24.93 -4.11
CA GLY A 622 15.73 -24.64 -3.21
C GLY A 622 16.29 -23.24 -3.46
N PHE A 623 16.79 -22.59 -2.42
CA PHE A 623 17.52 -21.33 -2.58
C PHE A 623 18.90 -21.55 -3.19
N PRO A 624 19.43 -20.56 -3.92
CA PRO A 624 20.82 -20.57 -4.36
C PRO A 624 21.79 -20.73 -3.18
N LYS A 625 22.90 -21.43 -3.42
CA LYS A 625 23.96 -21.54 -2.41
C LYS A 625 24.65 -20.17 -2.26
N PRO A 626 24.82 -19.66 -1.03
CA PRO A 626 25.51 -18.39 -0.81
C PRO A 626 26.99 -18.50 -1.21
N THR A 627 27.53 -17.39 -1.70
CA THR A 627 28.96 -17.23 -2.04
C THR A 627 29.65 -16.37 -0.99
N GLU A 628 30.99 -16.32 -1.01
CA GLU A 628 31.73 -15.65 0.05
C GLU A 628 31.49 -14.13 0.09
N VAL A 629 31.10 -13.63 1.26
CA VAL A 629 31.11 -12.21 1.61
C VAL A 629 31.76 -12.06 2.98
N GLY A 630 32.80 -11.25 3.07
CA GLY A 630 33.50 -10.99 4.34
C GLY A 630 34.07 -12.23 5.02
N GLY A 631 34.57 -13.20 4.24
CA GLY A 631 35.17 -14.44 4.75
C GLY A 631 34.19 -15.58 5.07
N TYR A 632 32.90 -15.41 4.76
CA TYR A 632 31.87 -16.43 5.02
C TYR A 632 30.97 -16.64 3.79
N ALA A 633 30.68 -17.89 3.45
CA ALA A 633 29.69 -18.28 2.46
C ALA A 633 28.49 -18.93 3.17
N GLY A 634 27.51 -18.11 3.55
CA GLY A 634 26.38 -18.53 4.38
C GLY A 634 26.67 -18.45 5.89
N VAL A 635 25.71 -18.93 6.69
CA VAL A 635 25.79 -18.89 8.15
C VAL A 635 26.94 -19.80 8.59
N PRO A 636 27.90 -19.32 9.42
CA PRO A 636 28.98 -20.16 9.91
C PRO A 636 28.42 -21.32 10.73
N THR A 637 28.77 -22.55 10.36
CA THR A 637 28.52 -23.71 11.21
C THR A 637 29.48 -23.66 12.40
N LEU A 638 28.97 -23.93 13.61
CA LEU A 638 29.85 -24.16 14.76
C LEU A 638 30.77 -25.33 14.38
N ALA A 639 32.09 -25.10 14.35
CA ALA A 639 33.03 -26.20 14.21
C ALA A 639 32.72 -27.24 15.30
N PRO A 640 32.72 -28.56 14.99
CA PRO A 640 32.61 -29.56 16.03
C PRO A 640 33.68 -29.26 17.10
N PRO A 641 33.37 -29.40 18.40
CA PRO A 641 34.35 -29.18 19.44
C PRO A 641 35.60 -30.03 19.14
N PRO A 642 36.81 -29.50 19.36
CA PRO A 642 38.02 -30.31 19.18
C PRO A 642 37.88 -31.59 20.02
N PRO A 643 38.34 -32.75 19.50
CA PRO A 643 38.19 -34.00 20.22
C PRO A 643 38.78 -33.88 21.61
N LEU A 644 38.03 -34.33 22.62
CA LEU A 644 38.47 -34.33 24.00
C LEU A 644 39.77 -35.14 24.10
N LYS A 645 40.84 -34.45 24.48
CA LYS A 645 42.10 -35.10 24.88
C LYS A 645 41.90 -35.62 26.29
N LYS A 646 41.75 -36.93 26.44
CA LYS A 646 41.68 -37.57 27.75
C LYS A 646 43.09 -38.04 28.12
N VAL A 647 43.58 -37.59 29.27
CA VAL A 647 44.81 -38.12 29.85
C VAL A 647 44.45 -39.45 30.52
N ILE A 648 44.99 -40.55 29.98
CA ILE A 648 44.82 -41.88 30.55
C ILE A 648 46.13 -42.24 31.25
N GLN A 649 46.04 -42.56 32.52
CA GLN A 649 47.14 -43.16 33.27
C GLN A 649 47.01 -44.67 33.14
N PRO A 650 47.97 -45.37 32.51
CA PRO A 650 47.91 -46.82 32.41
C PRO A 650 47.96 -47.40 33.81
N THR A 651 47.16 -48.41 34.10
CA THR A 651 47.18 -49.12 35.38
C THR A 651 47.26 -50.61 35.15
N ILE A 652 47.83 -51.34 36.10
CA ILE A 652 47.86 -52.80 36.11
C ILE A 652 47.26 -53.30 37.43
N GLU A 653 46.48 -54.37 37.35
CA GLU A 653 45.94 -55.05 38.53
C GLU A 653 46.92 -56.14 38.95
N VAL A 654 47.52 -55.98 40.12
CA VAL A 654 48.55 -56.92 40.66
C VAL A 654 47.97 -57.97 41.59
N ALA A 655 46.74 -57.74 42.08
CA ALA A 655 45.94 -58.67 42.87
C ALA A 655 44.47 -58.24 42.79
N PRO A 656 43.50 -59.12 43.08
CA PRO A 656 42.08 -58.77 43.02
C PRO A 656 41.76 -57.48 43.80
N GLY A 657 41.39 -56.42 43.09
CA GLY A 657 41.07 -55.11 43.66
C GLY A 657 42.26 -54.17 43.94
N ILE A 658 43.50 -54.56 43.66
CA ILE A 658 44.70 -53.71 43.82
C ILE A 658 45.22 -53.27 42.45
N ILE A 659 44.97 -51.99 42.14
CA ILE A 659 45.33 -51.35 40.88
C ILE A 659 46.44 -50.32 41.14
N ILE A 660 47.56 -50.42 40.41
CA ILE A 660 48.68 -49.45 40.50
C ILE A 660 48.97 -48.82 39.14
N PRO A 661 49.30 -47.52 39.08
CA PRO A 661 49.64 -46.84 37.85
C PRO A 661 51.01 -47.27 37.32
N VAL A 662 51.13 -47.45 36.01
CA VAL A 662 52.35 -47.88 35.32
C VAL A 662 52.66 -46.91 34.18
N GLY A 663 53.86 -46.31 34.23
CA GLY A 663 54.35 -45.42 33.17
C GLY A 663 53.78 -43.98 33.19
N PRO A 664 54.29 -43.11 32.31
CA PRO A 664 53.85 -41.72 32.21
C PRO A 664 52.41 -41.64 31.66
N PRO A 665 51.61 -40.64 32.09
CA PRO A 665 50.27 -40.43 31.57
C PRO A 665 50.31 -40.24 30.04
N THR A 666 49.47 -40.98 29.32
CA THR A 666 49.39 -40.89 27.85
C THR A 666 48.15 -40.09 27.48
N THR A 667 48.30 -39.12 26.58
CA THR A 667 47.16 -38.35 26.07
C THR A 667 46.55 -39.09 24.89
N VAL A 668 45.31 -39.52 25.02
CA VAL A 668 44.57 -40.18 23.93
C VAL A 668 43.48 -39.25 23.43
N THR A 669 43.40 -39.12 22.10
CA THR A 669 42.35 -38.35 21.43
C THR A 669 41.10 -39.21 21.37
N VAL A 670 40.04 -38.83 22.08
CA VAL A 670 38.77 -39.57 22.04
C VAL A 670 37.96 -39.04 20.85
N PRO A 671 37.51 -39.90 19.91
CA PRO A 671 36.61 -39.46 18.85
C PRO A 671 35.33 -38.87 19.46
N PRO A 672 34.72 -37.84 18.85
CA PRO A 672 33.38 -37.42 19.26
C PRO A 672 32.45 -38.62 19.15
N THR A 673 31.75 -38.94 20.25
CA THR A 673 30.76 -40.01 20.27
C THR A 673 29.75 -39.74 19.16
N GLN A 674 29.74 -40.57 18.11
CA GLN A 674 28.60 -40.59 17.19
C GLN A 674 27.37 -40.91 18.03
N ALA A 675 26.37 -40.02 18.02
CA ALA A 675 25.03 -40.39 18.44
C ALA A 675 24.63 -41.60 17.59
N LEU A 676 24.48 -42.76 18.24
CA LEU A 676 23.93 -43.94 17.61
C LEU A 676 22.54 -43.59 17.05
N PRO A 677 22.21 -44.00 15.81
CA PRO A 677 20.85 -43.88 15.33
C PRO A 677 19.91 -44.72 16.19
N ASP A 678 18.74 -44.16 16.51
CA ASP A 678 17.62 -44.86 17.14
C ASP A 678 17.31 -46.13 16.34
N LEU A 679 17.66 -47.28 16.91
CA LEU A 679 17.21 -48.58 16.42
C LEU A 679 15.76 -48.76 16.89
N THR A 680 14.83 -48.37 16.02
CA THR A 680 13.43 -48.82 16.11
C THR A 680 13.40 -50.35 16.10
N THR A 681 13.00 -50.94 17.21
CA THR A 681 12.74 -52.37 17.34
C THR A 681 11.54 -52.75 16.45
N SER A 682 11.83 -53.36 15.31
CA SER A 682 10.88 -54.21 14.59
C SER A 682 10.80 -55.55 15.34
N THR A 683 9.64 -55.87 15.88
CA THR A 683 9.32 -57.17 16.46
C THR A 683 8.41 -57.95 15.52
N THR A 684 8.92 -59.04 14.93
CA THR A 684 8.28 -60.38 14.71
C THR A 684 9.10 -61.22 13.71
N PRO A 685 9.01 -62.57 13.65
CA PRO A 685 8.36 -63.58 14.53
C PRO A 685 9.38 -64.74 14.86
N PRO A 686 9.04 -66.03 15.16
CA PRO A 686 7.92 -66.88 14.73
C PRO A 686 6.67 -66.88 15.62
#